data_AF-A0A6P8YY38-F1
#
_entry.id   AF-A0A6P8YY38-F1
#
_cell.length_a   1.000
_cell.length_b   1.000
_cell.length_c   1.000
_cell.angle_alpha   90.00
_cell.angle_beta   90.00
_cell.angle_gamma   90.00
#
_symmetry.space_group_name_H-M   'P 1'
#
loop_
_entity.id
_entity.type
_entity.pdbx_description
1 polymer ?
#
loop_
_entity_poly.entity_id
_entity_poly.type
_entity_poly.pdbx_seq_one_letter_code
_entity_poly.pdbx_strand_id
1 'polypeptide(L)'
;MDTLPVDSTGKEDVKDTKDDKDIKVATEPRKLMRRKRDLDKQDLHVIVGTSAGRPKIPKAETKKLRKKLLEFEQQNQNLAQAISDKNQEISALKRSVDSLNEVLNSVPIDELRCNSSIAGSKILELSKKNRQMRAELEQCKNRINKKDVTIEKLEKELKANEEKLAINGELLKKGNATEELHAKINSMQQKLFETRNKNTELQNQLKLAQKCLQHEVGESVNINLLANNLNNATWRGRAQQIISLQQKLQELKARLDSFENGADRVDYMPITLGSEGDLASSSGTRVTPRNAKHSIHSPGRGSATASLGGGDAGVASFDRFTPGVRKSEILHRAKVEALEKQIVGLQAQLEEQRNRTLALKVRNKTLNDEMLKYKTRTAELEEQTDGNGMNASTLNDKLKSQRVQYETRLDDMRNDAIRITEERDIARRQMDELSGMNLELETELKQKTHCIAGLEEMIKKLETDLRAVTGGFLFSCREFRKEEFVGILDALEVEKNQMMLMKKTLEDRLDAERIKLDAANDLIGKQKTRIARLEVKVRDLEKELDVQNDRKKRSQRINEYTNALGRTPLTGSISSFSFDNQSQLSSVNSLTSLTAAEPKIEDMKNQLELANEKITMLSEKLDYLTAEKRADAKFFEETMNNSKNIILDTIRGSRDSSDSKVGEILPELVTASSDGV
;
A
#
# COMPACT_ATOMS: atom_id res chain seq x y z
N MET A 1 -23.85 32.02 -37.06
CA MET A 1 -22.88 31.09 -37.66
C MET A 1 -23.09 29.71 -37.05
N ASP A 2 -23.47 28.66 -37.80
CA ASP A 2 -23.94 28.66 -39.19
C ASP A 2 -24.91 27.50 -39.53
N THR A 3 -25.87 27.84 -40.39
CA THR A 3 -26.54 27.04 -41.45
C THR A 3 -27.21 25.68 -41.21
N LEU A 4 -28.50 25.63 -41.59
CA LEU A 4 -29.22 24.46 -42.12
C LEU A 4 -28.78 24.16 -43.58
N PRO A 5 -29.15 23.02 -44.20
CA PRO A 5 -30.46 22.86 -44.90
C PRO A 5 -31.26 21.64 -44.36
N VAL A 6 -32.59 21.47 -44.50
CA VAL A 6 -33.65 21.87 -45.48
C VAL A 6 -33.85 20.92 -46.66
N ASP A 7 -34.96 20.17 -46.64
CA ASP A 7 -36.01 20.08 -47.69
C ASP A 7 -37.26 19.40 -47.06
N SER A 8 -38.54 19.76 -47.23
CA SER A 8 -39.31 20.64 -48.15
C SER A 8 -39.98 19.98 -49.36
N THR A 9 -41.29 19.69 -49.25
CA THR A 9 -42.37 19.84 -50.28
C THR A 9 -43.67 19.20 -49.75
N GLY A 10 -44.88 19.73 -49.96
CA GLY A 10 -45.29 21.06 -50.46
C GLY A 10 -46.32 21.03 -51.59
N LYS A 11 -47.63 21.15 -51.26
CA LYS A 11 -48.79 21.61 -52.07
C LYS A 11 -50.08 21.46 -51.22
N GLU A 12 -51.04 22.41 -51.09
CA GLU A 12 -51.85 23.16 -52.09
C GLU A 12 -52.94 22.25 -52.74
N ASP A 13 -54.23 22.64 -52.86
CA ASP A 13 -54.93 23.88 -52.47
C ASP A 13 -56.50 23.79 -52.49
N VAL A 14 -57.18 24.90 -52.14
CA VAL A 14 -58.55 25.35 -52.56
C VAL A 14 -59.81 24.51 -52.21
N LYS A 15 -60.48 24.89 -51.11
CA LYS A 15 -61.74 25.68 -50.97
C LYS A 15 -62.99 25.48 -51.88
N ASP A 16 -64.17 25.73 -51.27
CA ASP A 16 -65.55 25.84 -51.82
C ASP A 16 -66.19 24.51 -52.32
N THR A 17 -67.51 24.25 -52.35
CA THR A 17 -68.74 25.09 -52.30
C THR A 17 -69.82 24.57 -51.30
N LYS A 18 -71.12 24.74 -51.59
CA LYS A 18 -72.31 24.64 -50.70
C LYS A 18 -73.47 23.89 -51.42
N ASP A 19 -74.54 23.61 -50.68
CA ASP A 19 -75.93 23.31 -51.11
C ASP A 19 -76.41 21.83 -51.34
N ASP A 20 -77.46 21.47 -50.58
CA ASP A 20 -78.66 20.65 -50.87
C ASP A 20 -78.69 19.51 -51.92
N LYS A 21 -79.04 18.27 -51.46
CA LYS A 21 -80.41 17.71 -51.64
C LYS A 21 -80.73 16.35 -50.99
N ASP A 22 -82.04 16.09 -50.85
CA ASP A 22 -82.68 14.87 -50.33
C ASP A 22 -82.22 13.54 -50.97
N ILE A 23 -82.15 12.48 -50.15
CA ILE A 23 -82.68 11.15 -50.51
C ILE A 23 -83.52 10.61 -49.34
N LYS A 24 -84.74 10.14 -49.62
CA LYS A 24 -85.67 9.51 -48.66
C LYS A 24 -85.96 8.06 -49.01
N VAL A 25 -85.62 7.13 -48.12
CA VAL A 25 -86.28 5.81 -47.95
C VAL A 25 -86.23 5.52 -46.45
N ALA A 26 -87.29 5.52 -45.63
CA ALA A 26 -88.70 5.12 -45.75
C ALA A 26 -88.96 3.62 -45.56
N THR A 27 -89.24 3.21 -44.32
CA THR A 27 -90.03 2.00 -44.01
C THR A 27 -90.92 2.27 -42.80
N GLU A 28 -92.18 1.82 -42.86
CA GLU A 28 -93.35 2.34 -42.14
C GLU A 28 -93.58 1.77 -40.71
N PRO A 29 -94.51 2.34 -39.91
CA PRO A 29 -94.61 2.13 -38.46
C PRO A 29 -95.83 1.29 -38.04
N ARG A 30 -96.19 1.32 -36.74
CA ARG A 30 -97.55 1.06 -36.24
C ARG A 30 -98.08 2.23 -35.40
N LYS A 31 -99.41 2.42 -35.41
CA LYS A 31 -100.16 3.58 -34.87
C LYS A 31 -101.35 3.11 -34.02
N LEU A 32 -102.10 4.09 -33.47
CA LEU A 32 -103.34 3.99 -32.64
C LEU A 32 -103.02 3.74 -31.15
N MET A 33 -103.62 4.42 -30.15
CA MET A 33 -104.59 5.54 -30.06
C MET A 33 -104.46 6.17 -28.62
N ARG A 34 -105.20 7.17 -28.09
CA ARG A 34 -106.49 7.84 -28.42
C ARG A 34 -106.60 9.24 -27.73
N ARG A 35 -106.97 10.28 -28.49
CA ARG A 35 -107.68 11.54 -28.10
C ARG A 35 -107.26 12.38 -26.86
N LYS A 36 -106.78 13.61 -27.15
CA LYS A 36 -106.89 14.83 -26.32
C LYS A 36 -108.37 15.15 -25.96
N ARG A 37 -108.62 15.84 -24.84
CA ARG A 37 -109.85 16.64 -24.63
C ARG A 37 -109.62 17.77 -23.63
N ASP A 38 -109.72 19.01 -24.09
CA ASP A 38 -109.85 20.21 -23.25
C ASP A 38 -111.32 20.39 -22.84
N LEU A 39 -111.61 20.99 -21.68
CA LEU A 39 -112.98 21.34 -21.26
C LEU A 39 -112.97 22.44 -20.19
N ASP A 40 -113.31 23.66 -20.59
CA ASP A 40 -113.78 24.71 -19.66
C ASP A 40 -115.15 24.33 -19.06
N LYS A 41 -115.45 24.90 -17.88
CA LYS A 41 -116.83 25.21 -17.50
C LYS A 41 -116.91 26.25 -16.37
N GLN A 42 -117.65 27.32 -16.66
CA GLN A 42 -118.04 28.34 -15.69
C GLN A 42 -119.32 27.96 -14.92
N ASP A 43 -119.52 28.70 -13.83
CA ASP A 43 -120.77 29.03 -13.14
C ASP A 43 -121.70 27.90 -12.67
N LEU A 44 -121.81 27.81 -11.34
CA LEU A 44 -123.02 27.31 -10.67
C LEU A 44 -123.40 28.26 -9.53
N HIS A 45 -124.53 28.92 -9.72
CA HIS A 45 -125.09 29.97 -8.86
C HIS A 45 -125.62 29.37 -7.54
N VAL A 46 -125.31 29.98 -6.39
CA VAL A 46 -125.93 29.62 -5.10
C VAL A 46 -126.62 30.85 -4.52
N ILE A 47 -127.95 30.79 -4.47
CA ILE A 47 -128.81 31.88 -3.99
C ILE A 47 -128.87 31.84 -2.46
N VAL A 48 -128.56 32.96 -1.81
CA VAL A 48 -128.76 33.14 -0.35
C VAL A 48 -129.99 34.02 -0.13
N GLY A 49 -131.14 33.37 0.07
CA GLY A 49 -132.35 34.02 0.58
C GLY A 49 -132.23 34.32 2.08
N THR A 50 -132.74 35.47 2.52
CA THR A 50 -132.65 35.90 3.92
C THR A 50 -133.78 35.35 4.79
N SER A 51 -133.44 34.81 5.96
CA SER A 51 -134.33 34.74 7.11
C SER A 51 -133.51 34.83 8.41
N ALA A 52 -134.11 35.37 9.48
CA ALA A 52 -133.37 35.78 10.67
C ALA A 52 -133.36 34.70 11.76
N GLY A 53 -132.16 34.33 12.23
CA GLY A 53 -131.99 33.49 13.42
C GLY A 53 -130.58 33.63 14.00
N ARG A 54 -130.45 34.13 15.23
CA ARG A 54 -129.16 34.16 15.96
C ARG A 54 -128.95 32.84 16.71
N PRO A 55 -127.80 32.18 16.48
CA PRO A 55 -127.03 31.63 17.60
C PRO A 55 -125.66 32.32 17.73
N LYS A 56 -125.12 32.40 18.96
CA LYS A 56 -123.75 32.86 19.19
C LYS A 56 -122.77 31.70 19.00
N ILE A 57 -122.06 31.66 17.88
CA ILE A 57 -120.91 30.74 17.69
C ILE A 57 -119.63 31.39 18.30
N PRO A 58 -118.78 30.66 19.04
CA PRO A 58 -117.64 31.27 19.74
C PRO A 58 -116.56 31.84 18.80
N LYS A 59 -116.03 33.02 19.12
CA LYS A 59 -114.96 33.73 18.36
C LYS A 59 -113.57 33.04 18.38
N ALA A 60 -113.51 31.77 18.79
CA ALA A 60 -112.27 31.01 18.97
C ALA A 60 -111.98 30.07 17.78
N GLU A 61 -113.00 29.36 17.27
CA GLU A 61 -112.82 28.38 16.19
C GLU A 61 -112.50 29.05 14.85
N THR A 62 -113.18 30.15 14.54
CA THR A 62 -112.88 30.99 13.36
C THR A 62 -111.46 31.57 13.38
N LYS A 63 -110.85 31.75 14.56
CA LYS A 63 -109.41 32.09 14.66
C LYS A 63 -108.51 30.87 14.40
N LYS A 64 -108.83 29.70 14.97
CA LYS A 64 -108.07 28.45 14.73
C LYS A 64 -108.09 28.02 13.26
N LEU A 65 -109.24 28.11 12.61
CA LEU A 65 -109.40 27.80 11.17
C LEU A 65 -108.60 28.78 10.30
N ARG A 66 -108.65 30.09 10.57
CA ARG A 66 -107.82 31.08 9.87
C ARG A 66 -106.33 30.86 10.07
N LYS A 67 -105.88 30.44 11.27
CA LYS A 67 -104.46 30.10 11.51
C LYS A 67 -104.02 28.90 10.67
N LYS A 68 -104.83 27.82 10.63
CA LYS A 68 -104.54 26.66 9.78
C LYS A 68 -104.54 26.98 8.28
N LEU A 69 -105.42 27.87 7.82
CA LEU A 69 -105.41 28.34 6.44
C LEU A 69 -104.07 29.01 6.10
N LEU A 70 -103.62 29.94 6.95
CA LEU A 70 -102.34 30.64 6.81
C LEU A 70 -101.13 29.67 6.85
N GLU A 71 -101.17 28.68 7.75
CA GLU A 71 -100.15 27.63 7.84
C GLU A 71 -100.09 26.78 6.56
N PHE A 72 -101.23 26.43 5.97
CA PHE A 72 -101.28 25.71 4.69
C PHE A 72 -100.88 26.60 3.50
N GLU A 73 -101.28 27.87 3.47
CA GLU A 73 -100.84 28.83 2.44
C GLU A 73 -99.32 29.00 2.46
N GLN A 74 -98.71 29.13 3.64
CA GLN A 74 -97.26 29.23 3.78
C GLN A 74 -96.53 27.91 3.46
N GLN A 75 -97.09 26.76 3.84
CA GLN A 75 -96.55 25.46 3.41
C GLN A 75 -96.60 25.30 1.89
N ASN A 76 -97.70 25.73 1.24
CA ASN A 76 -97.86 25.63 -0.20
C ASN A 76 -96.91 26.59 -0.95
N GLN A 77 -96.65 27.79 -0.41
CA GLN A 77 -95.60 28.69 -0.90
C GLN A 77 -94.20 28.08 -0.78
N ASN A 78 -93.86 27.49 0.37
CA ASN A 78 -92.57 26.83 0.58
C ASN A 78 -92.38 25.62 -0.37
N LEU A 79 -93.43 24.83 -0.62
CA LEU A 79 -93.41 23.73 -1.58
C LEU A 79 -93.26 24.23 -3.02
N ALA A 80 -93.96 25.29 -3.40
CA ALA A 80 -93.83 25.91 -4.72
C ALA A 80 -92.39 26.44 -4.97
N GLN A 81 -91.76 27.05 -3.95
CA GLN A 81 -90.37 27.47 -4.03
C GLN A 81 -89.43 26.28 -4.20
N ALA A 82 -89.53 25.25 -3.36
CA ALA A 82 -88.69 24.04 -3.46
C ALA A 82 -88.82 23.33 -4.82
N ILE A 83 -90.02 23.33 -5.41
CA ILE A 83 -90.27 22.83 -6.77
C ILE A 83 -89.60 23.73 -7.83
N SER A 84 -89.62 25.06 -7.67
CA SER A 84 -88.89 25.98 -8.54
C SER A 84 -87.38 25.70 -8.51
N ASP A 85 -86.81 25.58 -7.31
CA ASP A 85 -85.38 25.37 -7.10
C ASP A 85 -84.91 24.04 -7.71
N LYS A 86 -85.67 22.95 -7.50
CA LYS A 86 -85.37 21.64 -8.12
C LYS A 86 -85.56 21.63 -9.64
N ASN A 87 -86.50 22.40 -10.20
CA ASN A 87 -86.60 22.55 -11.65
C ASN A 87 -85.41 23.32 -12.24
N GLN A 88 -84.84 24.29 -11.52
CA GLN A 88 -83.60 24.98 -11.93
C GLN A 88 -82.39 24.02 -11.88
N GLU A 89 -82.26 23.21 -10.83
CA GLU A 89 -81.22 22.17 -10.70
C GLU A 89 -81.29 21.14 -11.85
N ILE A 90 -82.48 20.61 -12.15
CA ILE A 90 -82.70 19.72 -13.30
C ILE A 90 -82.32 20.40 -14.63
N SER A 91 -82.59 21.70 -14.76
CA SER A 91 -82.26 22.49 -15.95
C SER A 91 -80.77 22.86 -16.05
N ALA A 92 -80.01 22.80 -14.96
CA ALA A 92 -78.55 22.88 -14.97
C ALA A 92 -77.92 21.53 -15.33
N LEU A 93 -78.39 20.44 -14.70
CA LEU A 93 -77.90 19.08 -14.98
C LEU A 93 -78.11 18.67 -16.44
N LYS A 94 -79.26 18.99 -17.05
CA LYS A 94 -79.50 18.73 -18.48
C LYS A 94 -78.46 19.41 -19.37
N ARG A 95 -78.23 20.72 -19.21
CA ARG A 95 -77.20 21.46 -19.96
C ARG A 95 -75.79 20.88 -19.77
N SER A 96 -75.47 20.36 -18.58
CA SER A 96 -74.19 19.68 -18.34
C SER A 96 -74.09 18.34 -19.08
N VAL A 97 -75.17 17.59 -19.20
CA VAL A 97 -75.22 16.33 -19.98
C VAL A 97 -75.15 16.64 -21.48
N ASP A 98 -75.90 17.62 -21.96
CA ASP A 98 -75.92 18.04 -23.36
C ASP A 98 -74.52 18.49 -23.81
N SER A 99 -73.84 19.31 -23.01
CA SER A 99 -72.45 19.75 -23.26
C SER A 99 -71.44 18.59 -23.24
N LEU A 100 -71.58 17.62 -22.32
CA LEU A 100 -70.72 16.43 -22.30
C LEU A 100 -70.93 15.56 -23.56
N ASN A 101 -72.16 15.54 -24.07
CA ASN A 101 -72.53 14.81 -25.27
C ASN A 101 -72.04 15.52 -26.54
N GLU A 102 -72.05 16.86 -26.61
CA GLU A 102 -71.36 17.60 -27.68
C GLU A 102 -69.86 17.29 -27.71
N VAL A 103 -69.18 17.33 -26.56
CA VAL A 103 -67.75 16.97 -26.46
C VAL A 103 -67.51 15.53 -26.95
N LEU A 104 -68.31 14.56 -26.49
CA LEU A 104 -68.19 13.16 -26.90
C LEU A 104 -68.41 12.94 -28.40
N ASN A 105 -69.34 13.66 -29.02
CA ASN A 105 -69.59 13.59 -30.47
C ASN A 105 -68.61 14.43 -31.31
N SER A 106 -67.83 15.32 -30.68
CA SER A 106 -66.82 16.14 -31.37
C SER A 106 -65.48 15.45 -31.60
N VAL A 107 -65.21 14.33 -30.93
CA VAL A 107 -63.94 13.56 -31.04
C VAL A 107 -63.99 12.65 -32.28
N PRO A 108 -63.10 12.83 -33.28
CA PRO A 108 -63.07 11.95 -34.46
C PRO A 108 -62.60 10.54 -34.11
N ILE A 109 -63.29 9.53 -34.66
CA ILE A 109 -63.07 8.10 -34.35
C ILE A 109 -61.63 7.63 -34.69
N ASP A 110 -60.95 8.29 -35.63
CA ASP A 110 -59.60 7.91 -36.06
C ASP A 110 -58.52 8.19 -35.00
N GLU A 111 -58.68 9.20 -34.14
CA GLU A 111 -57.72 9.46 -33.05
C GLU A 111 -57.73 8.33 -32.00
N LEU A 112 -58.90 7.73 -31.73
CA LEU A 112 -59.01 6.55 -30.87
C LEU A 112 -58.23 5.34 -31.42
N ARG A 113 -58.13 5.20 -32.76
CA ARG A 113 -57.38 4.11 -33.40
C ARG A 113 -55.86 4.26 -33.24
N CYS A 114 -55.36 5.50 -33.10
CA CYS A 114 -53.93 5.79 -32.98
C CYS A 114 -53.30 5.18 -31.71
N ASN A 115 -54.03 5.24 -30.59
CA ASN A 115 -53.57 4.74 -29.29
C ASN A 115 -53.26 3.23 -29.28
N SER A 116 -53.97 2.44 -30.11
CA SER A 116 -53.72 1.01 -30.30
C SER A 116 -52.31 0.73 -30.84
N SER A 117 -51.84 1.54 -31.80
CA SER A 117 -50.51 1.40 -32.40
C SER A 117 -49.38 1.67 -31.40
N ILE A 118 -49.56 2.69 -30.55
CA ILE A 118 -48.60 3.07 -29.49
C ILE A 118 -48.53 1.98 -28.42
N ALA A 119 -49.69 1.48 -27.96
CA ALA A 119 -49.76 0.40 -26.99
C ALA A 119 -49.13 -0.90 -27.53
N GLY A 120 -49.47 -1.31 -28.76
CA GLY A 120 -48.89 -2.47 -29.42
C GLY A 120 -47.37 -2.38 -29.55
N SER A 121 -46.86 -1.21 -29.95
CA SER A 121 -45.41 -0.94 -30.04
C SER A 121 -44.71 -1.07 -28.69
N LYS A 122 -45.29 -0.52 -27.62
CA LYS A 122 -44.72 -0.61 -26.26
C LYS A 122 -44.76 -2.03 -25.70
N ILE A 123 -45.82 -2.79 -25.96
CA ILE A 123 -45.92 -4.22 -25.61
C ILE A 123 -44.80 -5.02 -26.32
N LEU A 124 -44.52 -4.72 -27.59
CA LEU A 124 -43.45 -5.37 -28.36
C LEU A 124 -42.05 -5.03 -27.83
N GLU A 125 -41.80 -3.77 -27.46
CA GLU A 125 -40.55 -3.31 -26.83
C GLU A 125 -40.34 -3.97 -25.45
N LEU A 126 -41.37 -3.94 -24.60
CA LEU A 126 -41.33 -4.58 -23.27
C LEU A 126 -41.16 -6.11 -23.39
N SER A 127 -41.75 -6.74 -24.40
CA SER A 127 -41.55 -8.17 -24.69
C SER A 127 -40.11 -8.49 -25.12
N LYS A 128 -39.49 -7.64 -25.95
CA LYS A 128 -38.07 -7.75 -26.29
C LYS A 128 -37.20 -7.58 -25.04
N LYS A 129 -37.47 -6.55 -24.21
CA LYS A 129 -36.73 -6.31 -22.95
C LYS A 129 -36.91 -7.47 -21.96
N ASN A 130 -38.10 -8.07 -21.85
CA ASN A 130 -38.33 -9.24 -20.99
C ASN A 130 -37.54 -10.47 -21.45
N ARG A 131 -37.46 -10.73 -22.77
CA ARG A 131 -36.60 -11.78 -23.34
C ARG A 131 -35.12 -11.52 -23.07
N GLN A 132 -34.66 -10.27 -23.25
CA GLN A 132 -33.27 -9.88 -22.98
C GLN A 132 -32.90 -10.06 -21.50
N MET A 133 -33.70 -9.53 -20.57
CA MET A 133 -33.46 -9.69 -19.13
C MET A 133 -33.48 -11.15 -18.68
N ARG A 134 -34.29 -12.02 -19.31
CA ARG A 134 -34.24 -13.48 -19.06
C ARG A 134 -32.93 -14.11 -19.53
N ALA A 135 -32.41 -13.72 -20.69
CA ALA A 135 -31.12 -14.20 -21.19
C ALA A 135 -29.95 -13.72 -20.30
N GLU A 136 -29.99 -12.46 -19.86
CA GLU A 136 -29.01 -11.88 -18.94
C GLU A 136 -29.04 -12.53 -17.55
N LEU A 137 -30.24 -12.77 -17.01
CA LEU A 137 -30.45 -13.49 -15.74
C LEU A 137 -29.90 -14.91 -15.81
N GLU A 138 -30.17 -15.65 -16.89
CA GLU A 138 -29.66 -17.00 -17.06
C GLU A 138 -28.14 -17.02 -17.31
N GLN A 139 -27.60 -16.01 -18.01
CA GLN A 139 -26.15 -15.82 -18.11
C GLN A 139 -25.52 -15.52 -16.75
N CYS A 140 -26.18 -14.73 -15.89
CA CYS A 140 -25.70 -14.42 -14.54
C CYS A 140 -25.73 -15.65 -13.63
N LYS A 141 -26.79 -16.46 -13.63
CA LYS A 141 -26.80 -17.78 -12.95
C LYS A 141 -25.64 -18.66 -13.42
N ASN A 142 -25.40 -18.74 -14.73
CA ASN A 142 -24.29 -19.51 -15.28
C ASN A 142 -22.89 -18.96 -14.90
N ARG A 143 -22.78 -17.68 -14.50
CA ARG A 143 -21.55 -17.12 -13.89
C ARG A 143 -21.48 -17.46 -12.39
N ILE A 144 -22.59 -17.37 -11.67
CA ILE A 144 -22.72 -17.70 -10.25
C ILE A 144 -22.38 -19.17 -10.00
N ASN A 145 -23.06 -20.12 -10.67
CA ASN A 145 -22.78 -21.56 -10.54
C ASN A 145 -21.30 -21.91 -10.80
N LYS A 146 -20.63 -21.21 -11.72
CA LYS A 146 -19.18 -21.38 -11.98
C LYS A 146 -18.31 -20.85 -10.84
N LYS A 147 -18.72 -19.76 -10.18
CA LYS A 147 -18.08 -19.26 -8.96
C LYS A 147 -18.34 -20.19 -7.78
N ASP A 148 -19.55 -20.73 -7.63
CA ASP A 148 -19.90 -21.67 -6.56
C ASP A 148 -19.06 -22.96 -6.64
N VAL A 149 -18.94 -23.56 -7.83
CA VAL A 149 -18.04 -24.71 -8.06
C VAL A 149 -16.55 -24.36 -7.81
N THR A 150 -16.16 -23.10 -8.02
CA THR A 150 -14.81 -22.62 -7.67
C THR A 150 -14.64 -22.47 -6.16
N ILE A 151 -15.66 -21.98 -5.45
CA ILE A 151 -15.69 -21.84 -4.00
C ILE A 151 -15.65 -23.23 -3.35
N GLU A 152 -16.51 -24.16 -3.77
CA GLU A 152 -16.54 -25.54 -3.27
C GLU A 152 -15.18 -26.24 -3.45
N LYS A 153 -14.47 -25.96 -4.55
CA LYS A 153 -13.10 -26.44 -4.77
C LYS A 153 -12.11 -25.81 -3.78
N LEU A 154 -12.16 -24.49 -3.59
CA LEU A 154 -11.28 -23.77 -2.67
C LEU A 154 -11.55 -24.15 -1.21
N GLU A 155 -12.79 -24.44 -0.82
CA GLU A 155 -13.16 -24.94 0.50
C GLU A 155 -12.61 -26.36 0.75
N LYS A 156 -12.64 -27.23 -0.28
CA LYS A 156 -11.99 -28.55 -0.22
C LYS A 156 -10.47 -28.45 -0.11
N GLU A 157 -9.84 -27.55 -0.87
CA GLU A 157 -8.40 -27.28 -0.78
C GLU A 157 -8.02 -26.67 0.58
N LEU A 158 -8.84 -25.76 1.13
CA LEU A 158 -8.68 -25.18 2.46
C LEU A 158 -8.76 -26.27 3.55
N LYS A 159 -9.82 -27.09 3.55
CA LYS A 159 -10.00 -28.18 4.53
C LYS A 159 -8.84 -29.17 4.50
N ALA A 160 -8.38 -29.57 3.31
CA ALA A 160 -7.21 -30.44 3.16
C ALA A 160 -5.89 -29.78 3.63
N ASN A 161 -5.82 -28.44 3.66
CA ASN A 161 -4.70 -27.70 4.25
C ASN A 161 -4.83 -27.55 5.77
N GLU A 162 -6.04 -27.35 6.30
CA GLU A 162 -6.33 -27.38 7.74
C GLU A 162 -6.03 -28.75 8.35
N GLU A 163 -6.36 -29.85 7.66
CA GLU A 163 -6.02 -31.21 8.08
C GLU A 163 -4.49 -31.44 8.11
N LYS A 164 -3.74 -30.94 7.13
CA LYS A 164 -2.25 -30.95 7.15
C LYS A 164 -1.67 -30.11 8.28
N LEU A 165 -2.25 -28.94 8.55
CA LEU A 165 -1.85 -28.07 9.66
C LEU A 165 -2.17 -28.69 11.03
N ALA A 166 -3.28 -29.42 11.15
CA ALA A 166 -3.62 -30.17 12.36
C ALA A 166 -2.62 -31.30 12.61
N ILE A 167 -2.26 -32.08 11.58
CA ILE A 167 -1.24 -33.15 11.68
C ILE A 167 0.13 -32.57 12.09
N ASN A 168 0.57 -31.46 11.48
CA ASN A 168 1.79 -30.77 11.91
C ASN A 168 1.70 -30.23 13.35
N GLY A 169 0.55 -29.68 13.74
CA GLY A 169 0.31 -29.16 15.10
C GLY A 169 0.27 -30.24 16.17
N GLU A 170 -0.15 -31.46 15.82
CA GLU A 170 -0.11 -32.64 16.71
C GLU A 170 1.31 -33.23 16.80
N LEU A 171 2.06 -33.22 15.69
CA LEU A 171 3.50 -33.56 15.68
C LEU A 171 4.32 -32.61 16.60
N LEU A 172 3.95 -31.33 16.64
CA LEU A 172 4.51 -30.30 17.53
C LEU A 172 4.11 -30.44 19.01
N LYS A 173 3.07 -31.23 19.33
CA LYS A 173 2.61 -31.46 20.71
C LYS A 173 3.22 -32.70 21.37
N LYS A 174 3.86 -33.59 20.61
CA LYS A 174 4.76 -34.61 21.16
C LYS A 174 6.18 -34.06 21.20
N GLY A 175 6.91 -34.30 22.31
CA GLY A 175 8.21 -33.69 22.60
C GLY A 175 9.34 -33.97 21.59
N ASN A 176 9.12 -34.92 20.67
CA ASN A 176 10.03 -35.29 19.59
C ASN A 176 10.55 -34.08 18.80
N ALA A 177 9.72 -33.06 18.50
CA ALA A 177 10.15 -31.91 17.71
C ALA A 177 11.27 -31.10 18.39
N THR A 178 11.22 -30.96 19.72
CA THR A 178 12.27 -30.31 20.51
C THR A 178 13.55 -31.14 20.59
N GLU A 179 13.44 -32.46 20.73
CA GLU A 179 14.59 -33.38 20.78
C GLU A 179 15.27 -33.50 19.41
N GLU A 180 14.50 -33.60 18.32
CA GLU A 180 15.02 -33.63 16.95
C GLU A 180 15.72 -32.32 16.59
N LEU A 181 15.17 -31.16 16.98
CA LEU A 181 15.86 -29.88 16.82
C LEU A 181 17.16 -29.82 17.65
N HIS A 182 17.18 -30.36 18.88
CA HIS A 182 18.41 -30.44 19.67
C HIS A 182 19.47 -31.35 19.02
N ALA A 183 19.06 -32.55 18.57
CA ALA A 183 19.94 -33.48 17.86
C ALA A 183 20.48 -32.87 16.56
N LYS A 184 19.66 -32.11 15.82
CA LYS A 184 20.05 -31.41 14.59
C LYS A 184 20.99 -30.24 14.86
N ILE A 185 20.78 -29.48 15.93
CA ILE A 185 21.71 -28.44 16.41
C ILE A 185 23.06 -29.07 16.78
N ASN A 186 23.07 -30.14 17.58
CA ASN A 186 24.29 -30.83 17.98
C ASN A 186 25.04 -31.42 16.77
N SER A 187 24.33 -32.02 15.81
CA SER A 187 24.90 -32.52 14.55
C SER A 187 25.49 -31.38 13.70
N MET A 188 24.84 -30.21 13.65
CA MET A 188 25.39 -29.02 12.96
C MET A 188 26.62 -28.46 13.68
N GLN A 189 26.63 -28.39 15.01
CA GLN A 189 27.78 -27.95 15.80
C GLN A 189 28.98 -28.88 15.59
N GLN A 190 28.77 -30.20 15.62
CA GLN A 190 29.84 -31.18 15.36
C GLN A 190 30.38 -31.04 13.93
N LYS A 191 29.52 -30.93 12.90
CA LYS A 191 29.96 -30.67 11.51
C LYS A 191 30.70 -29.35 11.36
N LEU A 192 30.34 -28.31 12.12
CA LEU A 192 31.09 -27.05 12.17
C LEU A 192 32.49 -27.24 12.78
N PHE A 193 32.61 -28.03 13.84
CA PHE A 193 33.89 -28.34 14.47
C PHE A 193 34.79 -29.19 13.55
N GLU A 194 34.25 -30.22 12.92
CA GLU A 194 34.92 -31.03 11.90
C GLU A 194 35.39 -30.17 10.71
N THR A 195 34.53 -29.26 10.22
CA THR A 195 34.88 -28.32 9.13
C THR A 195 35.96 -27.32 9.55
N ARG A 196 35.91 -26.80 10.79
CA ARG A 196 36.94 -25.92 11.35
C ARG A 196 38.30 -26.63 11.47
N ASN A 197 38.30 -27.87 11.93
CA ASN A 197 39.51 -28.69 12.05
C ASN A 197 40.08 -29.02 10.67
N LYS A 198 39.22 -29.37 9.68
CA LYS A 198 39.65 -29.62 8.30
C LYS A 198 40.17 -28.36 7.61
N ASN A 199 39.62 -27.18 7.90
CA ASN A 199 40.17 -25.90 7.42
C ASN A 199 41.55 -25.62 8.04
N THR A 200 41.70 -25.86 9.35
CA THR A 200 43.00 -25.72 10.05
C THR A 200 44.05 -26.68 9.48
N GLU A 201 43.68 -27.92 9.18
CA GLU A 201 44.56 -28.89 8.53
C GLU A 201 44.94 -28.47 7.10
N LEU A 202 44.00 -27.99 6.30
CA LEU A 202 44.29 -27.42 4.97
C LEU A 202 45.22 -26.19 5.05
N GLN A 203 45.11 -25.35 6.08
CA GLN A 203 46.07 -24.27 6.32
C GLN A 203 47.47 -24.78 6.69
N ASN A 204 47.57 -25.89 7.43
CA ASN A 204 48.85 -26.51 7.76
C ASN A 204 49.49 -27.15 6.51
N GLN A 205 48.70 -27.84 5.69
CA GLN A 205 49.14 -28.40 4.41
C GLN A 205 49.57 -27.31 3.42
N LEU A 206 48.85 -26.17 3.37
CA LEU A 206 49.24 -25.01 2.57
C LEU A 206 50.58 -24.42 3.04
N LYS A 207 50.79 -24.26 4.35
CA LYS A 207 52.07 -23.81 4.93
C LYS A 207 53.21 -24.81 4.63
N LEU A 208 52.92 -26.11 4.62
CA LEU A 208 53.90 -27.14 4.27
C LEU A 208 54.25 -27.08 2.77
N ALA A 209 53.26 -26.96 1.89
CA ALA A 209 53.48 -26.78 0.45
C ALA A 209 54.28 -25.50 0.15
N GLN A 210 53.99 -24.40 0.84
CA GLN A 210 54.79 -23.16 0.78
C GLN A 210 56.24 -23.39 1.20
N LYS A 211 56.52 -24.16 2.26
CA LYS A 211 57.89 -24.53 2.66
C LYS A 211 58.60 -25.40 1.63
N CYS A 212 57.93 -26.41 1.07
CA CYS A 212 58.49 -27.24 0.00
C CYS A 212 58.87 -26.41 -1.22
N LEU A 213 57.95 -25.54 -1.67
CA LEU A 213 58.23 -24.57 -2.74
C LEU A 213 59.39 -23.63 -2.36
N GLN A 214 59.52 -23.20 -1.11
CA GLN A 214 60.62 -22.32 -0.68
C GLN A 214 61.99 -23.01 -0.77
N HIS A 215 62.08 -24.32 -0.50
CA HIS A 215 63.32 -25.08 -0.71
C HIS A 215 63.64 -25.33 -2.20
N GLU A 216 62.62 -25.43 -3.06
CA GLU A 216 62.80 -25.51 -4.53
C GLU A 216 63.12 -24.16 -5.20
N VAL A 217 62.59 -23.06 -4.66
CA VAL A 217 62.84 -21.70 -5.16
C VAL A 217 64.16 -21.13 -4.60
N GLY A 218 64.55 -21.55 -3.40
CA GLY A 218 65.72 -21.08 -2.67
C GLY A 218 65.31 -20.18 -1.50
N GLU A 219 65.91 -20.43 -0.34
CA GLU A 219 65.52 -19.83 0.95
C GLU A 219 65.58 -18.29 0.98
N SER A 220 66.38 -17.69 0.09
CA SER A 220 66.52 -16.25 -0.10
C SER A 220 65.38 -15.57 -0.88
N VAL A 221 64.34 -16.30 -1.32
CA VAL A 221 63.27 -15.79 -2.17
C VAL A 221 61.91 -15.88 -1.48
N ASN A 222 61.18 -14.76 -1.43
CA ASN A 222 59.86 -14.68 -0.82
C ASN A 222 58.76 -15.03 -1.85
N ILE A 223 58.05 -16.13 -1.62
CA ILE A 223 56.98 -16.65 -2.50
C ILE A 223 55.84 -15.63 -2.70
N ASN A 224 55.49 -14.85 -1.67
CA ASN A 224 54.43 -13.85 -1.77
C ASN A 224 54.82 -12.71 -2.74
N LEU A 225 56.12 -12.42 -2.88
CA LEU A 225 56.63 -11.42 -3.82
C LEU A 225 56.55 -11.91 -5.28
N LEU A 226 56.74 -13.22 -5.50
CA LEU A 226 56.54 -13.87 -6.80
C LEU A 226 55.06 -13.88 -7.21
N ALA A 227 54.17 -14.27 -6.28
CA ALA A 227 52.73 -14.30 -6.53
C ALA A 227 52.18 -12.93 -6.97
N ASN A 228 52.64 -11.85 -6.31
CA ASN A 228 52.21 -10.48 -6.62
C ASN A 228 52.84 -9.88 -7.90
N ASN A 229 53.75 -10.59 -8.59
CA ASN A 229 54.45 -10.12 -9.80
C ASN A 229 54.33 -11.10 -10.98
N LEU A 230 53.23 -11.87 -11.02
CA LEU A 230 53.02 -13.01 -11.91
C LEU A 230 53.29 -12.71 -13.41
N ASN A 231 52.96 -11.51 -13.87
CA ASN A 231 53.03 -11.13 -15.29
C ASN A 231 54.45 -10.85 -15.84
N ASN A 232 55.47 -10.74 -14.98
CA ASN A 232 56.86 -10.45 -15.39
C ASN A 232 57.84 -11.60 -15.10
N ALA A 233 57.36 -12.76 -14.65
CA ALA A 233 58.19 -13.82 -14.07
C ALA A 233 58.69 -14.85 -15.10
N THR A 234 59.82 -14.58 -15.76
CA THR A 234 60.60 -15.58 -16.54
C THR A 234 61.35 -16.59 -15.65
N TRP A 235 60.76 -16.96 -14.52
CA TRP A 235 61.42 -17.70 -13.45
C TRP A 235 61.43 -19.22 -13.72
N ARG A 236 62.55 -19.90 -13.43
CA ARG A 236 62.72 -21.35 -13.62
C ARG A 236 63.22 -22.00 -12.34
N GLY A 237 62.58 -23.11 -11.95
CA GLY A 237 62.91 -23.90 -10.74
C GLY A 237 64.38 -24.30 -10.62
N ARG A 238 64.88 -24.42 -9.40
CA ARG A 238 66.28 -24.80 -9.10
C ARG A 238 66.68 -26.11 -9.78
N ALA A 239 65.78 -27.10 -9.84
CA ALA A 239 66.01 -28.34 -10.59
C ALA A 239 66.27 -28.08 -12.10
N GLN A 240 65.46 -27.23 -12.73
CA GLN A 240 65.62 -26.86 -14.14
C GLN A 240 66.92 -26.08 -14.39
N GLN A 241 67.32 -25.22 -13.45
CA GLN A 241 68.61 -24.52 -13.49
C GLN A 241 69.79 -25.51 -13.38
N ILE A 242 69.72 -26.46 -12.45
CA ILE A 242 70.73 -27.52 -12.28
C ILE A 242 70.85 -28.37 -13.55
N ILE A 243 69.73 -28.82 -14.14
CA ILE A 243 69.73 -29.60 -15.38
C ILE A 243 70.38 -28.79 -16.52
N SER A 244 70.06 -27.51 -16.68
CA SER A 244 70.68 -26.67 -17.71
C SER A 244 72.18 -26.44 -17.49
N LEU A 245 72.64 -26.34 -16.24
CA LEU A 245 74.06 -26.27 -15.90
C LEU A 245 74.78 -27.61 -16.11
N GLN A 246 74.13 -28.74 -15.82
CA GLN A 246 74.65 -30.09 -16.08
C GLN A 246 74.80 -30.34 -17.58
N GLN A 247 73.80 -29.96 -18.40
CA GLN A 247 73.87 -30.03 -19.86
C GLN A 247 75.03 -29.19 -20.40
N LYS A 248 75.20 -27.95 -19.92
CA LYS A 248 76.35 -27.10 -20.29
C LYS A 248 77.69 -27.68 -19.86
N LEU A 249 77.78 -28.30 -18.67
CA LEU A 249 78.99 -29.00 -18.22
C LEU A 249 79.29 -30.24 -19.09
N GLN A 250 78.28 -30.96 -19.54
CA GLN A 250 78.44 -32.11 -20.44
C GLN A 250 78.87 -31.66 -21.84
N GLU A 251 78.30 -30.56 -22.36
CA GLU A 251 78.72 -29.94 -23.62
C GLU A 251 80.17 -29.43 -23.54
N LEU A 252 80.54 -28.72 -22.46
CA LEU A 252 81.89 -28.23 -22.25
C LEU A 252 82.92 -29.36 -22.08
N LYS A 253 82.53 -30.49 -21.47
CA LYS A 253 83.37 -31.71 -21.45
C LYS A 253 83.54 -32.30 -22.84
N ALA A 254 82.47 -32.48 -23.61
CA ALA A 254 82.57 -32.99 -24.98
C ALA A 254 83.42 -32.08 -25.90
N ARG A 255 83.36 -30.75 -25.69
CA ARG A 255 84.26 -29.76 -26.34
C ARG A 255 85.71 -29.85 -25.87
N LEU A 256 85.98 -30.32 -24.65
CA LEU A 256 87.33 -30.53 -24.12
C LEU A 256 87.92 -31.84 -24.62
N ASP A 257 87.17 -32.94 -24.53
CA ASP A 257 87.56 -34.27 -25.05
C ASP A 257 87.89 -34.20 -26.55
N SER A 258 87.14 -33.41 -27.33
CA SER A 258 87.41 -33.19 -28.76
C SER A 258 88.59 -32.25 -29.06
N PHE A 259 89.05 -31.46 -28.08
CA PHE A 259 90.31 -30.72 -28.16
C PHE A 259 91.50 -31.60 -27.78
N GLU A 260 91.37 -32.41 -26.73
CA GLU A 260 92.44 -33.27 -26.19
C GLU A 260 92.76 -34.42 -27.14
N ASN A 261 91.74 -35.05 -27.76
CA ASN A 261 91.93 -36.03 -28.84
C ASN A 261 92.42 -35.42 -30.18
N GLY A 262 92.54 -34.09 -30.27
CA GLY A 262 93.09 -33.39 -31.44
C GLY A 262 94.59 -33.07 -31.35
N ALA A 263 95.23 -33.32 -30.20
CA ALA A 263 96.57 -32.81 -29.90
C ALA A 263 97.74 -33.71 -30.36
N ASP A 264 97.46 -34.92 -30.87
CA ASP A 264 98.49 -35.95 -31.12
C ASP A 264 98.81 -36.15 -32.62
N ARG A 265 99.11 -35.07 -33.37
CA ARG A 265 99.77 -35.18 -34.69
C ARG A 265 100.44 -33.91 -35.28
N VAL A 266 101.76 -34.04 -35.49
CA VAL A 266 102.63 -33.38 -36.50
C VAL A 266 103.11 -31.94 -36.27
N ASP A 267 104.43 -31.79 -36.40
CA ASP A 267 105.24 -30.55 -36.34
C ASP A 267 105.44 -29.83 -37.71
N TYR A 268 106.06 -28.64 -37.62
CA TYR A 268 106.92 -27.99 -38.63
C TYR A 268 106.32 -27.11 -39.76
N MET A 269 106.30 -25.79 -39.49
CA MET A 269 106.99 -24.67 -40.21
C MET A 269 107.05 -24.63 -41.77
N PRO A 270 106.91 -23.44 -42.41
CA PRO A 270 107.87 -22.32 -42.22
C PRO A 270 107.33 -20.86 -42.19
N ILE A 271 108.24 -19.93 -41.86
CA ILE A 271 108.14 -18.45 -41.89
C ILE A 271 108.22 -17.98 -43.37
N THR A 272 107.58 -16.93 -43.93
CA THR A 272 107.43 -15.48 -43.62
C THR A 272 106.15 -14.90 -44.32
N LEU A 273 105.66 -13.65 -44.20
CA LEU A 273 106.30 -12.34 -44.00
C LEU A 273 105.26 -11.21 -43.65
N GLY A 274 105.56 -10.33 -42.70
CA GLY A 274 105.11 -8.91 -42.65
C GLY A 274 103.69 -8.52 -42.17
N SER A 275 103.64 -7.54 -41.24
CA SER A 275 102.68 -6.42 -41.09
C SER A 275 101.15 -6.66 -40.97
N GLU A 276 100.37 -5.99 -40.10
CA GLU A 276 100.60 -5.16 -38.88
C GLU A 276 99.39 -5.37 -37.93
N GLY A 277 99.27 -4.66 -36.80
CA GLY A 277 97.95 -4.47 -36.14
C GLY A 277 97.82 -4.79 -34.66
N ASP A 278 98.74 -4.28 -33.84
CA ASP A 278 98.54 -3.79 -32.46
C ASP A 278 97.74 -4.55 -31.36
N LEU A 279 98.37 -4.53 -30.18
CA LEU A 279 97.76 -4.42 -28.85
C LEU A 279 96.95 -5.59 -28.27
N ALA A 280 97.67 -6.69 -28.04
CA ALA A 280 97.70 -7.27 -26.69
C ALA A 280 98.39 -6.28 -25.71
N SER A 281 98.27 -6.36 -24.38
CA SER A 281 97.93 -7.51 -23.56
C SER A 281 97.56 -7.11 -22.13
N SER A 282 96.53 -7.76 -21.56
CA SER A 282 96.47 -8.32 -20.19
C SER A 282 97.01 -7.45 -19.02
N SER A 283 97.34 -7.94 -17.81
CA SER A 283 96.89 -9.08 -16.98
C SER A 283 96.88 -8.58 -15.52
N GLY A 284 96.22 -9.21 -14.54
CA GLY A 284 95.44 -10.45 -14.53
C GLY A 284 95.15 -10.83 -13.07
N THR A 285 94.40 -11.91 -12.84
CA THR A 285 94.14 -12.46 -11.50
C THR A 285 94.63 -13.89 -11.41
N ARG A 286 95.32 -14.26 -10.32
CA ARG A 286 95.49 -15.68 -9.97
C ARG A 286 94.95 -15.96 -8.57
N VAL A 287 94.19 -17.04 -8.45
CA VAL A 287 93.39 -17.39 -7.28
C VAL A 287 94.08 -18.49 -6.47
N THR A 288 94.10 -18.31 -5.15
CA THR A 288 93.87 -19.38 -4.17
C THR A 288 92.93 -18.80 -3.09
N PRO A 289 92.11 -19.62 -2.40
CA PRO A 289 92.63 -20.28 -1.19
C PRO A 289 92.04 -21.68 -0.94
N ARG A 290 92.56 -22.36 0.09
CA ARG A 290 91.88 -23.48 0.78
C ARG A 290 92.22 -23.43 2.27
N ASN A 291 91.20 -23.65 3.11
CA ASN A 291 91.15 -24.10 4.52
C ASN A 291 92.43 -24.10 5.40
N ALA A 292 92.40 -23.75 6.69
CA ALA A 292 91.30 -23.25 7.54
C ALA A 292 91.82 -22.69 8.90
N LYS A 293 90.91 -21.99 9.62
CA LYS A 293 90.84 -21.72 11.08
C LYS A 293 92.08 -22.04 11.96
N HIS A 294 92.57 -21.06 12.73
CA HIS A 294 92.17 -20.88 14.15
C HIS A 294 92.76 -19.62 14.83
N SER A 295 91.98 -19.06 15.77
CA SER A 295 92.32 -18.23 16.96
C SER A 295 93.36 -17.07 16.92
N ILE A 296 92.83 -15.85 17.07
CA ILE A 296 93.20 -14.79 18.06
C ILE A 296 94.61 -14.86 18.69
N HIS A 297 95.46 -13.85 18.45
CA HIS A 297 95.96 -12.87 19.46
C HIS A 297 96.89 -11.78 18.88
N SER A 298 97.10 -10.71 19.65
CA SER A 298 98.07 -9.62 19.48
C SER A 298 98.37 -9.01 20.86
N PRO A 299 99.43 -8.20 21.06
CA PRO A 299 100.68 -8.03 20.29
C PRO A 299 101.94 -8.17 21.19
N GLY A 300 103.18 -8.14 20.64
CA GLY A 300 104.36 -7.95 21.52
C GLY A 300 105.79 -8.10 20.96
N ARG A 301 106.46 -6.94 20.76
CA ARG A 301 107.84 -6.57 21.17
C ARG A 301 109.07 -7.49 20.93
N GLY A 302 110.16 -6.89 20.42
CA GLY A 302 111.53 -7.44 20.28
C GLY A 302 111.99 -7.40 18.81
N SER A 303 112.95 -6.62 18.31
CA SER A 303 114.22 -6.03 18.82
C SER A 303 115.44 -6.97 18.71
N ALA A 304 116.61 -6.38 18.43
CA ALA A 304 117.89 -7.00 18.01
C ALA A 304 118.00 -7.42 16.52
N THR A 305 119.15 -7.40 15.83
CA THR A 305 120.19 -6.35 15.58
C THR A 305 121.29 -6.92 14.66
N ALA A 306 121.53 -6.31 13.49
CA ALA A 306 122.67 -6.52 12.57
C ALA A 306 122.60 -5.40 11.50
N SER A 307 123.61 -4.59 11.14
CA SER A 307 125.08 -4.59 11.32
C SER A 307 125.80 -5.80 10.71
N LEU A 308 126.83 -5.65 9.85
CA LEU A 308 127.61 -4.44 9.50
C LEU A 308 128.33 -4.61 8.14
N GLY A 309 128.73 -3.49 7.52
CA GLY A 309 129.72 -3.43 6.43
C GLY A 309 129.19 -3.57 4.99
N GLY A 310 129.84 -3.01 3.97
CA GLY A 310 131.01 -2.11 4.02
C GLY A 310 131.85 -2.15 2.74
N GLY A 311 132.25 -0.99 2.22
CA GLY A 311 132.98 -0.85 0.95
C GLY A 311 132.05 -0.61 -0.26
N ASP A 312 132.44 0.17 -1.28
CA ASP A 312 133.65 0.98 -1.42
C ASP A 312 133.38 2.26 -2.25
N ALA A 313 134.29 3.23 -2.19
CA ALA A 313 134.13 4.55 -2.79
C ALA A 313 134.50 4.58 -4.29
N GLY A 314 133.56 5.00 -5.13
CA GLY A 314 133.72 5.14 -6.59
C GLY A 314 133.62 6.58 -7.09
N VAL A 315 134.40 7.51 -6.54
CA VAL A 315 134.34 8.94 -6.94
C VAL A 315 135.01 9.14 -8.32
N ALA A 316 134.19 9.28 -9.36
CA ALA A 316 134.63 9.63 -10.72
C ALA A 316 133.75 10.74 -11.32
N SER A 317 134.03 12.00 -10.95
CA SER A 317 133.33 13.17 -11.49
C SER A 317 133.76 13.48 -12.93
N PHE A 318 133.15 12.80 -13.91
CA PHE A 318 133.44 13.03 -15.33
C PHE A 318 132.66 14.22 -15.93
N ASP A 319 132.95 15.43 -15.45
CA ASP A 319 132.41 16.65 -16.08
C ASP A 319 133.18 16.98 -17.37
N ARG A 320 132.74 16.38 -18.49
CA ARG A 320 133.27 16.70 -19.83
C ARG A 320 132.20 17.29 -20.74
N PHE A 321 132.01 18.60 -20.57
CA PHE A 321 131.40 19.55 -21.51
C PHE A 321 130.94 18.97 -22.86
N THR A 322 129.66 18.59 -22.92
CA THR A 322 128.90 18.54 -24.18
C THR A 322 127.61 19.34 -23.96
N PRO A 323 127.57 20.65 -24.29
CA PRO A 323 126.45 21.53 -23.91
C PRO A 323 125.07 21.06 -24.39
N GLY A 324 125.01 20.32 -25.50
CA GLY A 324 123.78 19.70 -25.99
C GLY A 324 123.19 18.66 -25.02
N VAL A 325 124.01 17.88 -24.31
CA VAL A 325 123.56 16.77 -23.45
C VAL A 325 122.94 17.28 -22.15
N ARG A 326 123.57 18.24 -21.47
CA ARG A 326 122.95 18.91 -20.31
C ARG A 326 121.65 19.62 -20.70
N LYS A 327 121.59 20.23 -21.90
CA LYS A 327 120.38 20.89 -22.41
C LYS A 327 119.26 19.89 -22.71
N SER A 328 119.56 18.74 -23.34
CA SER A 328 118.56 17.70 -23.59
C SER A 328 118.10 17.01 -22.30
N GLU A 329 118.99 16.82 -21.32
CA GLU A 329 118.62 16.26 -20.02
C GLU A 329 117.68 17.18 -19.23
N ILE A 330 117.96 18.49 -19.17
CA ILE A 330 117.07 19.47 -18.51
C ILE A 330 115.72 19.53 -19.23
N LEU A 331 115.69 19.52 -20.56
CA LEU A 331 114.44 19.44 -21.34
C LEU A 331 113.69 18.13 -21.09
N HIS A 332 114.38 17.00 -20.92
CA HIS A 332 113.77 15.72 -20.59
C HIS A 332 113.17 15.74 -19.17
N ARG A 333 113.92 16.24 -18.17
CA ARG A 333 113.43 16.40 -16.79
C ARG A 333 112.20 17.31 -16.74
N ALA A 334 112.21 18.46 -17.43
CA ALA A 334 111.06 19.35 -17.52
C ALA A 334 109.86 18.70 -18.25
N LYS A 335 110.10 17.86 -19.27
CA LYS A 335 109.03 17.08 -19.92
C LYS A 335 108.45 16.00 -19.00
N VAL A 336 109.27 15.33 -18.20
CA VAL A 336 108.82 14.37 -17.18
C VAL A 336 107.98 15.09 -16.12
N GLU A 337 108.46 16.20 -15.55
CA GLU A 337 107.72 16.99 -14.56
C GLU A 337 106.38 17.51 -15.11
N ALA A 338 106.32 17.90 -16.40
CA ALA A 338 105.08 18.29 -17.06
C ALA A 338 104.10 17.11 -17.23
N LEU A 339 104.61 15.92 -17.58
CA LEU A 339 103.80 14.70 -17.68
C LEU A 339 103.32 14.22 -16.30
N GLU A 340 104.15 14.32 -15.26
CA GLU A 340 103.77 14.02 -13.87
C GLU A 340 102.65 14.95 -13.38
N LYS A 341 102.76 16.26 -13.65
CA LYS A 341 101.67 17.23 -13.38
C LYS A 341 100.40 16.92 -14.19
N GLN A 342 100.54 16.47 -15.44
CA GLN A 342 99.40 16.03 -16.25
C GLN A 342 98.74 14.75 -15.69
N ILE A 343 99.53 13.79 -15.21
CA ILE A 343 99.04 12.55 -14.56
C ILE A 343 98.28 12.89 -13.27
N VAL A 344 98.84 13.75 -12.41
CA VAL A 344 98.18 14.21 -11.17
C VAL A 344 96.88 14.97 -11.49
N GLY A 345 96.89 15.83 -12.52
CA GLY A 345 95.70 16.54 -12.99
C GLY A 345 94.59 15.60 -13.49
N LEU A 346 94.96 14.58 -14.28
CA LEU A 346 94.02 13.55 -14.76
C LEU A 346 93.50 12.66 -13.62
N GLN A 347 94.34 12.31 -12.63
CA GLN A 347 93.93 11.60 -11.43
C GLN A 347 92.92 12.42 -10.61
N ALA A 348 93.16 13.72 -10.41
CA ALA A 348 92.23 14.60 -9.71
C ALA A 348 90.89 14.73 -10.44
N GLN A 349 90.89 14.89 -11.76
CA GLN A 349 89.66 14.90 -12.57
C GLN A 349 88.90 13.57 -12.51
N LEU A 350 89.60 12.43 -12.56
CA LEU A 350 89.00 11.11 -12.45
C LEU A 350 88.34 10.89 -11.07
N GLU A 351 88.98 11.34 -10.00
CA GLU A 351 88.43 11.26 -8.64
C GLU A 351 87.24 12.23 -8.44
N GLU A 352 87.29 13.42 -9.05
CA GLU A 352 86.13 14.32 -9.06
C GLU A 352 84.93 13.70 -9.78
N GLN A 353 85.15 13.05 -10.94
CA GLN A 353 84.09 12.36 -11.68
C GLN A 353 83.55 11.14 -10.92
N ARG A 354 84.39 10.41 -10.15
CA ARG A 354 83.94 9.37 -9.21
C ARG A 354 83.03 9.95 -8.12
N ASN A 355 83.42 11.06 -7.51
CA ASN A 355 82.64 11.75 -6.48
C ASN A 355 81.30 12.29 -7.00
N ARG A 356 81.29 12.94 -8.17
CA ARG A 356 80.06 13.34 -8.88
C ARG A 356 79.15 12.13 -9.16
N THR A 357 79.72 11.02 -9.63
CA THR A 357 78.99 9.77 -9.90
C THR A 357 78.39 9.18 -8.62
N LEU A 358 79.10 9.23 -7.49
CA LEU A 358 78.60 8.77 -6.20
C LEU A 358 77.44 9.65 -5.69
N ALA A 359 77.57 10.98 -5.78
CA ALA A 359 76.51 11.91 -5.40
C ALA A 359 75.24 11.70 -6.26
N LEU A 360 75.40 11.51 -7.57
CA LEU A 360 74.29 11.17 -8.47
C LEU A 360 73.66 9.81 -8.15
N LYS A 361 74.43 8.80 -7.73
CA LYS A 361 73.89 7.51 -7.27
C LYS A 361 73.08 7.65 -5.99
N VAL A 362 73.57 8.42 -5.00
CA VAL A 362 72.83 8.69 -3.75
C VAL A 362 71.54 9.47 -4.03
N ARG A 363 71.58 10.50 -4.88
CA ARG A 363 70.39 11.26 -5.30
C ARG A 363 69.37 10.36 -6.02
N ASN A 364 69.82 9.54 -6.99
CA ASN A 364 68.93 8.62 -7.69
C ASN A 364 68.34 7.56 -6.77
N LYS A 365 69.09 7.06 -5.77
CA LYS A 365 68.51 6.16 -4.76
C LYS A 365 67.42 6.88 -3.96
N THR A 366 67.71 8.07 -3.44
CA THR A 366 66.76 8.86 -2.64
C THR A 366 65.47 9.13 -3.42
N LEU A 367 65.57 9.56 -4.69
CA LEU A 367 64.41 9.79 -5.56
C LEU A 367 63.61 8.51 -5.86
N ASN A 368 64.26 7.34 -5.98
CA ASN A 368 63.56 6.05 -6.12
C ASN A 368 62.88 5.62 -4.82
N ASP A 369 63.53 5.80 -3.67
CA ASP A 369 62.97 5.52 -2.34
C ASP A 369 61.77 6.44 -2.04
N GLU A 370 61.77 7.69 -2.54
CA GLU A 370 60.64 8.62 -2.49
C GLU A 370 59.52 8.24 -3.47
N MET A 371 59.85 7.96 -4.73
CA MET A 371 58.88 7.51 -5.75
C MET A 371 58.15 6.24 -5.32
N LEU A 372 58.84 5.29 -4.68
CA LEU A 372 58.24 4.07 -4.15
C LEU A 372 57.28 4.35 -2.98
N LYS A 373 57.61 5.30 -2.08
CA LYS A 373 56.70 5.75 -1.01
C LYS A 373 55.44 6.40 -1.59
N TYR A 374 55.58 7.29 -2.57
CA TYR A 374 54.42 7.90 -3.24
C TYR A 374 53.56 6.85 -3.94
N LYS A 375 54.17 5.88 -4.65
CA LYS A 375 53.44 4.77 -5.29
C LYS A 375 52.65 3.92 -4.29
N THR A 376 53.25 3.62 -3.12
CA THR A 376 52.56 2.89 -2.05
C THR A 376 51.38 3.70 -1.52
N ARG A 377 51.60 4.99 -1.23
CA ARG A 377 50.56 5.90 -0.73
C ARG A 377 49.41 6.12 -1.74
N THR A 378 49.68 6.10 -3.04
CA THR A 378 48.63 6.13 -4.07
C THR A 378 47.75 4.89 -3.99
N ALA A 379 48.34 3.69 -3.89
CA ALA A 379 47.58 2.44 -3.76
C ALA A 379 46.74 2.38 -2.46
N GLU A 380 47.28 2.88 -1.34
CA GLU A 380 46.54 3.01 -0.07
C GLU A 380 45.31 3.94 -0.20
N LEU A 381 45.45 5.04 -0.95
CA LEU A 381 44.36 6.00 -1.21
C LEU A 381 43.34 5.47 -2.23
N GLU A 382 43.76 4.65 -3.19
CA GLU A 382 42.88 3.95 -4.13
C GLU A 382 42.02 2.91 -3.37
N GLU A 383 42.62 2.05 -2.55
CA GLU A 383 41.89 1.07 -1.70
C GLU A 383 40.92 1.77 -0.74
N GLN A 384 41.34 2.89 -0.12
CA GLN A 384 40.46 3.69 0.73
C GLN A 384 39.29 4.33 -0.05
N THR A 385 39.52 4.74 -1.30
CA THR A 385 38.49 5.31 -2.17
C THR A 385 37.46 4.26 -2.57
N ASP A 386 37.91 3.06 -2.95
CA ASP A 386 37.02 1.93 -3.26
C ASP A 386 36.18 1.52 -2.04
N GLY A 387 36.79 1.41 -0.85
CA GLY A 387 36.08 1.13 0.39
C GLY A 387 35.03 2.19 0.74
N ASN A 388 35.33 3.47 0.51
CA ASN A 388 34.37 4.56 0.66
C ASN A 388 33.23 4.48 -0.37
N GLY A 389 33.52 4.12 -1.63
CA GLY A 389 32.53 3.88 -2.67
C GLY A 389 31.58 2.72 -2.35
N MET A 390 32.11 1.60 -1.86
CA MET A 390 31.31 0.45 -1.39
C MET A 390 30.40 0.83 -0.22
N ASN A 391 30.90 1.60 0.74
CA ASN A 391 30.11 2.11 1.85
C ASN A 391 29.00 3.06 1.38
N ALA A 392 29.29 3.98 0.46
CA ALA A 392 28.31 4.89 -0.13
C ALA A 392 27.20 4.15 -0.88
N SER A 393 27.54 3.15 -1.70
CA SER A 393 26.55 2.29 -2.38
C SER A 393 25.69 1.55 -1.36
N THR A 394 26.31 0.92 -0.36
CA THR A 394 25.61 0.17 0.69
C THR A 394 24.63 1.04 1.49
N LEU A 395 24.97 2.31 1.75
CA LEU A 395 24.08 3.27 2.39
C LEU A 395 22.94 3.70 1.45
N ASN A 396 23.23 3.94 0.17
CA ASN A 396 22.23 4.30 -0.83
C ASN A 396 21.21 3.17 -1.06
N ASP A 397 21.65 1.91 -1.12
CA ASP A 397 20.77 0.74 -1.24
C ASP A 397 19.89 0.53 0.00
N LYS A 398 20.42 0.79 1.20
CA LYS A 398 19.63 0.82 2.44
C LYS A 398 18.58 1.93 2.43
N LEU A 399 18.96 3.14 2.02
CA LEU A 399 18.04 4.29 1.90
C LEU A 399 16.94 4.02 0.85
N LYS A 400 17.30 3.42 -0.28
CA LYS A 400 16.38 3.01 -1.34
C LYS A 400 15.41 1.93 -0.87
N SER A 401 15.89 0.91 -0.15
CA SER A 401 15.04 -0.11 0.48
C SER A 401 14.09 0.49 1.51
N GLN A 402 14.58 1.39 2.38
CA GLN A 402 13.77 2.07 3.38
C GLN A 402 12.69 2.96 2.74
N ARG A 403 13.02 3.68 1.66
CA ARG A 403 12.02 4.46 0.90
C ARG A 403 10.92 3.55 0.35
N VAL A 404 11.28 2.45 -0.31
CA VAL A 404 10.30 1.49 -0.85
C VAL A 404 9.42 0.91 0.27
N GLN A 405 9.96 0.60 1.45
CA GLN A 405 9.17 0.13 2.59
C GLN A 405 8.15 1.17 3.08
N TYR A 406 8.51 2.46 3.12
CA TYR A 406 7.55 3.52 3.44
C TYR A 406 6.53 3.77 2.31
N GLU A 407 6.96 3.66 1.05
CA GLU A 407 6.14 3.82 -0.15
C GLU A 407 5.04 2.73 -0.20
N THR A 408 5.42 1.45 -0.05
CA THR A 408 4.47 0.33 0.11
C THR A 408 3.54 0.54 1.30
N ARG A 409 4.05 0.94 2.46
CA ARG A 409 3.20 1.17 3.65
C ARG A 409 2.20 2.32 3.47
N LEU A 410 2.55 3.35 2.70
CA LEU A 410 1.63 4.43 2.35
C LEU A 410 0.56 3.96 1.37
N ASP A 411 0.90 3.08 0.42
CA ASP A 411 -0.06 2.48 -0.49
C ASP A 411 -0.99 1.48 0.20
N ASP A 412 -0.49 0.66 1.13
CA ASP A 412 -1.31 -0.17 2.02
C ASP A 412 -2.31 0.70 2.81
N MET A 413 -1.85 1.80 3.43
CA MET A 413 -2.73 2.73 4.14
C MET A 413 -3.74 3.44 3.24
N ARG A 414 -3.40 3.74 1.98
CA ARG A 414 -4.35 4.28 0.97
C ARG A 414 -5.41 3.24 0.62
N ASN A 415 -5.00 2.00 0.36
CA ASN A 415 -5.89 0.88 0.06
C ASN A 415 -6.83 0.58 1.23
N ASP A 416 -6.34 0.67 2.47
CA ASP A 416 -7.14 0.51 3.70
C ASP A 416 -8.16 1.65 3.85
N ALA A 417 -7.75 2.91 3.64
CA ALA A 417 -8.66 4.06 3.67
C ALA A 417 -9.76 3.98 2.60
N ILE A 418 -9.46 3.45 1.41
CA ILE A 418 -10.45 3.19 0.36
C ILE A 418 -11.47 2.14 0.84
N ARG A 419 -11.02 0.97 1.31
CA ARG A 419 -11.94 -0.10 1.76
C ARG A 419 -12.82 0.35 2.93
N ILE A 420 -12.25 1.06 3.91
CA ILE A 420 -13.01 1.63 5.05
C ILE A 420 -14.06 2.65 4.55
N THR A 421 -13.75 3.42 3.50
CA THR A 421 -14.70 4.36 2.89
C THR A 421 -15.85 3.62 2.18
N GLU A 422 -15.53 2.56 1.43
CA GLU A 422 -16.52 1.72 0.75
C GLU A 422 -17.44 0.99 1.75
N GLU A 423 -16.87 0.39 2.80
CA GLU A 423 -17.60 -0.27 3.90
C GLU A 423 -18.52 0.72 4.64
N ARG A 424 -18.01 1.91 4.98
CA ARG A 424 -18.80 3.00 5.58
C ARG A 424 -19.98 3.41 4.70
N ASP A 425 -19.75 3.54 3.40
CA ASP A 425 -20.80 3.99 2.46
C ASP A 425 -21.82 2.89 2.17
N ILE A 426 -21.45 1.61 2.26
CA ILE A 426 -22.39 0.48 2.29
C ILE A 426 -23.23 0.52 3.57
N ALA A 427 -22.60 0.66 4.74
CA ALA A 427 -23.29 0.72 6.02
C ALA A 427 -24.25 1.93 6.12
N ARG A 428 -23.86 3.08 5.56
CA ARG A 428 -24.75 4.26 5.44
C ARG A 428 -25.98 3.96 4.59
N ARG A 429 -25.83 3.38 3.40
CA ARG A 429 -27.00 3.02 2.55
C ARG A 429 -27.94 2.04 3.27
N GLN A 430 -27.40 1.04 3.95
CA GLN A 430 -28.20 0.10 4.74
C GLN A 430 -28.93 0.78 5.90
N MET A 431 -28.30 1.75 6.58
CA MET A 431 -28.95 2.56 7.62
C MET A 431 -30.08 3.43 7.04
N ASP A 432 -29.85 4.07 5.89
CA ASP A 432 -30.83 4.91 5.21
C ASP A 432 -32.03 4.05 4.72
N GLU A 433 -31.78 2.86 4.17
CA GLU A 433 -32.80 1.86 3.78
C GLU A 433 -33.63 1.37 4.98
N LEU A 434 -32.98 1.00 6.09
CA LEU A 434 -33.65 0.59 7.33
C LEU A 434 -34.48 1.73 7.94
N SER A 435 -33.97 2.96 7.90
CA SER A 435 -34.71 4.15 8.35
C SER A 435 -35.94 4.42 7.48
N GLY A 436 -35.85 4.20 6.17
CA GLY A 436 -36.99 4.30 5.25
C GLY A 436 -38.09 3.28 5.55
N MET A 437 -37.73 2.00 5.66
CA MET A 437 -38.69 0.93 6.00
C MET A 437 -39.32 1.13 7.39
N ASN A 438 -38.55 1.62 8.37
CA ASN A 438 -39.08 1.90 9.71
C ASN A 438 -40.10 3.06 9.68
N LEU A 439 -39.85 4.12 8.90
CA LEU A 439 -40.80 5.22 8.72
C LEU A 439 -42.08 4.78 7.99
N GLU A 440 -41.97 3.91 6.98
CA GLU A 440 -43.11 3.33 6.29
C GLU A 440 -43.98 2.48 7.25
N LEU A 441 -43.36 1.60 8.04
CA LEU A 441 -44.06 0.84 9.09
C LEU A 441 -44.70 1.74 10.16
N GLU A 442 -44.06 2.84 10.56
CA GLU A 442 -44.62 3.79 11.51
C GLU A 442 -45.85 4.53 10.94
N THR A 443 -45.84 4.87 9.64
CA THR A 443 -47.01 5.49 8.98
C THR A 443 -48.16 4.48 8.79
N GLU A 444 -47.87 3.23 8.42
CA GLU A 444 -48.89 2.17 8.32
C GLU A 444 -49.52 1.85 9.70
N LEU A 445 -48.72 1.82 10.77
CA LEU A 445 -49.22 1.66 12.15
C LEU A 445 -50.13 2.82 12.58
N LYS A 446 -49.75 4.07 12.28
CA LYS A 446 -50.60 5.25 12.54
C LYS A 446 -51.92 5.19 11.78
N GLN A 447 -51.88 4.79 10.50
CA GLN A 447 -53.09 4.63 9.68
C GLN A 447 -53.99 3.50 10.20
N LYS A 448 -53.43 2.34 10.56
CA LYS A 448 -54.17 1.23 11.19
C LYS A 448 -54.80 1.64 12.52
N THR A 449 -54.08 2.39 13.36
CA THR A 449 -54.59 2.93 14.63
C THR A 449 -55.77 3.87 14.41
N HIS A 450 -55.71 4.73 13.39
CA HIS A 450 -56.84 5.61 13.03
C HIS A 450 -58.06 4.82 12.53
N CYS A 451 -57.87 3.80 11.69
CA CYS A 451 -58.94 2.91 11.26
C CYS A 451 -59.58 2.14 12.42
N ILE A 452 -58.79 1.66 13.39
CA ILE A 452 -59.30 0.99 14.60
C ILE A 452 -60.17 1.96 15.42
N ALA A 453 -59.73 3.20 15.65
CA ALA A 453 -60.52 4.19 16.37
C ALA A 453 -61.86 4.51 15.68
N GLY A 454 -61.87 4.61 14.34
CA GLY A 454 -63.12 4.79 13.57
C GLY A 454 -64.05 3.57 13.63
N LEU A 455 -63.51 2.35 13.68
CA LEU A 455 -64.29 1.14 13.89
C LEU A 455 -64.85 1.06 15.31
N GLU A 456 -64.10 1.46 16.34
CA GLU A 456 -64.60 1.56 17.72
C GLU A 456 -65.74 2.58 17.85
N GLU A 457 -65.66 3.72 17.17
CA GLU A 457 -66.74 4.72 17.13
C GLU A 457 -67.98 4.16 16.42
N MET A 458 -67.80 3.46 15.30
CA MET A 458 -68.89 2.78 14.60
C MET A 458 -69.54 1.69 15.46
N ILE A 459 -68.75 0.90 16.19
CA ILE A 459 -69.25 -0.10 17.16
C ILE A 459 -70.06 0.58 18.25
N LYS A 460 -69.53 1.63 18.91
CA LYS A 460 -70.26 2.40 19.93
C LYS A 460 -71.58 2.95 19.39
N LYS A 461 -71.60 3.46 18.15
CA LYS A 461 -72.84 3.94 17.50
C LYS A 461 -73.83 2.79 17.28
N LEU A 462 -73.39 1.67 16.73
CA LEU A 462 -74.23 0.48 16.51
C LEU A 462 -74.76 -0.09 17.83
N GLU A 463 -73.97 -0.08 18.91
CA GLU A 463 -74.43 -0.45 20.26
C GLU A 463 -75.52 0.49 20.78
N THR A 464 -75.41 1.81 20.55
CA THR A 464 -76.47 2.76 20.92
C THR A 464 -77.73 2.61 20.06
N ASP A 465 -77.57 2.44 18.73
CA ASP A 465 -78.69 2.24 17.80
C ASP A 465 -79.43 0.92 18.13
N LEU A 466 -78.69 -0.17 18.38
CA LEU A 466 -79.23 -1.46 18.80
C LEU A 466 -79.94 -1.37 20.16
N ARG A 467 -79.36 -0.65 21.14
CA ARG A 467 -79.96 -0.46 22.46
C ARG A 467 -81.23 0.38 22.42
N ALA A 468 -81.33 1.32 21.47
CA ALA A 468 -82.54 2.08 21.20
C ALA A 468 -83.63 1.21 20.53
N VAL A 469 -83.27 0.44 19.50
CA VAL A 469 -84.21 -0.44 18.77
C VAL A 469 -84.71 -1.60 19.63
N THR A 470 -83.85 -2.19 20.47
CA THR A 470 -84.23 -3.27 21.41
C THR A 470 -84.91 -2.75 22.68
N GLY A 471 -85.00 -1.45 22.90
CA GLY A 471 -85.81 -0.84 23.97
C GLY A 471 -85.51 -1.31 25.40
N GLY A 472 -84.31 -1.83 25.67
CA GLY A 472 -83.96 -2.46 26.94
C GLY A 472 -84.67 -3.79 27.22
N PHE A 473 -85.39 -4.35 26.25
CA PHE A 473 -86.20 -5.57 26.39
C PHE A 473 -85.84 -6.55 25.27
N LEU A 474 -85.05 -7.58 25.61
CA LEU A 474 -84.66 -8.65 24.67
C LEU A 474 -85.90 -9.25 24.01
N PHE A 475 -86.05 -9.04 22.71
CA PHE A 475 -87.17 -9.59 21.94
C PHE A 475 -87.12 -11.12 21.98
N SER A 476 -88.15 -11.73 22.58
CA SER A 476 -88.28 -13.18 22.69
C SER A 476 -88.22 -13.84 21.31
N CYS A 477 -87.35 -14.82 21.12
CA CYS A 477 -87.12 -15.53 19.85
C CYS A 477 -88.26 -16.49 19.46
N ARG A 478 -89.51 -16.04 19.53
CA ARG A 478 -90.74 -16.86 19.40
C ARG A 478 -91.48 -16.74 18.07
N GLU A 479 -91.10 -15.80 17.20
CA GLU A 479 -91.89 -15.42 16.02
C GLU A 479 -91.19 -15.65 14.68
N PHE A 480 -89.97 -16.21 14.67
CA PHE A 480 -89.37 -16.72 13.43
C PHE A 480 -90.11 -17.97 12.94
N ARG A 481 -90.40 -18.01 11.65
CA ARG A 481 -90.97 -19.18 10.96
C ARG A 481 -89.89 -20.24 10.75
N LYS A 482 -90.33 -21.47 10.47
CA LYS A 482 -89.44 -22.64 10.45
C LYS A 482 -88.39 -22.55 9.33
N GLU A 483 -88.73 -21.91 8.23
CA GLU A 483 -87.88 -21.67 7.07
C GLU A 483 -86.78 -20.63 7.38
N GLU A 484 -87.13 -19.60 8.17
CA GLU A 484 -86.23 -18.51 8.57
C GLU A 484 -85.15 -19.02 9.54
N PHE A 485 -85.53 -19.91 10.48
CA PHE A 485 -84.57 -20.61 11.34
C PHE A 485 -83.58 -21.48 10.56
N VAL A 486 -84.02 -22.18 9.52
CA VAL A 486 -83.13 -23.02 8.68
C VAL A 486 -82.11 -22.16 7.96
N GLY A 487 -82.53 -21.06 7.31
CA GLY A 487 -81.60 -20.15 6.63
C GLY A 487 -80.56 -19.52 7.56
N ILE A 488 -80.92 -19.25 8.83
CA ILE A 488 -79.98 -18.76 9.86
C ILE A 488 -79.00 -19.86 10.27
N LEU A 489 -79.46 -21.11 10.45
CA LEU A 489 -78.59 -22.24 10.80
C LEU A 489 -77.61 -22.59 9.67
N ASP A 490 -78.05 -22.59 8.43
CA ASP A 490 -77.19 -22.83 7.25
C ASP A 490 -76.11 -21.72 7.13
N ALA A 491 -76.48 -20.46 7.34
CA ALA A 491 -75.53 -19.34 7.35
C ALA A 491 -74.49 -19.47 8.47
N LEU A 492 -74.91 -19.78 9.70
CA LEU A 492 -74.02 -19.98 10.84
C LEU A 492 -73.09 -21.20 10.65
N GLU A 493 -73.56 -22.27 10.01
CA GLU A 493 -72.72 -23.43 9.68
C GLU A 493 -71.69 -23.07 8.60
N VAL A 494 -72.04 -22.24 7.60
CA VAL A 494 -71.08 -21.71 6.62
C VAL A 494 -70.02 -20.82 7.30
N GLU A 495 -70.42 -19.89 8.17
CA GLU A 495 -69.47 -19.05 8.92
C GLU A 495 -68.55 -19.86 9.83
N LYS A 496 -69.10 -20.87 10.53
CA LYS A 496 -68.34 -21.83 11.34
C LYS A 496 -67.28 -22.58 10.52
N ASN A 497 -67.62 -23.03 9.30
CA ASN A 497 -66.68 -23.72 8.43
C ASN A 497 -65.60 -22.76 7.87
N GLN A 498 -65.96 -21.53 7.52
CA GLN A 498 -65.00 -20.50 7.13
C GLN A 498 -64.05 -20.12 8.27
N MET A 499 -64.56 -20.02 9.50
CA MET A 499 -63.77 -19.82 10.73
C MET A 499 -62.80 -20.97 10.98
N MET A 500 -63.21 -22.24 10.80
CA MET A 500 -62.29 -23.38 10.91
C MET A 500 -61.19 -23.36 9.82
N LEU A 501 -61.54 -23.00 8.58
CA LEU A 501 -60.55 -22.89 7.50
C LEU A 501 -59.53 -21.78 7.77
N MET A 502 -59.99 -20.61 8.24
CA MET A 502 -59.10 -19.51 8.63
C MET A 502 -58.23 -19.88 9.84
N LYS A 503 -58.80 -20.54 10.86
CA LYS A 503 -58.03 -21.06 12.02
C LYS A 503 -56.92 -21.99 11.55
N LYS A 504 -57.23 -22.99 10.72
CA LYS A 504 -56.23 -23.92 10.17
C LYS A 504 -55.14 -23.16 9.39
N THR A 505 -55.53 -22.21 8.55
CA THR A 505 -54.57 -21.41 7.76
C THR A 505 -53.63 -20.58 8.66
N LEU A 506 -54.08 -20.15 9.85
CA LEU A 506 -53.25 -19.48 10.84
C LEU A 506 -52.34 -20.46 11.60
N GLU A 507 -52.82 -21.66 11.92
CA GLU A 507 -52.03 -22.73 12.54
C GLU A 507 -50.90 -23.20 11.59
N ASP A 508 -51.22 -23.53 10.33
CA ASP A 508 -50.27 -23.90 9.28
C ASP A 508 -49.18 -22.82 9.08
N ARG A 509 -49.56 -21.53 9.13
CA ARG A 509 -48.61 -20.40 9.06
C ARG A 509 -47.75 -20.26 10.32
N LEU A 510 -48.33 -20.47 11.50
CA LEU A 510 -47.63 -20.31 12.77
C LEU A 510 -46.57 -21.40 12.96
N ASP A 511 -46.85 -22.64 12.53
CA ASP A 511 -45.85 -23.71 12.51
C ASP A 511 -44.77 -23.50 11.44
N ALA A 512 -45.12 -22.92 10.28
CA ALA A 512 -44.11 -22.51 9.30
C ALA A 512 -43.18 -21.40 9.82
N GLU A 513 -43.69 -20.44 10.61
CA GLU A 513 -42.83 -19.43 11.28
C GLU A 513 -41.99 -20.03 12.42
N ARG A 514 -42.51 -20.99 13.19
CA ARG A 514 -41.72 -21.73 14.20
C ARG A 514 -40.50 -22.41 13.57
N ILE A 515 -40.70 -23.14 12.46
CA ILE A 515 -39.61 -23.82 11.76
C ILE A 515 -38.53 -22.84 11.26
N LYS A 516 -38.94 -21.65 10.78
CA LYS A 516 -37.98 -20.58 10.41
C LYS A 516 -37.25 -20.01 11.61
N LEU A 517 -37.95 -19.77 12.72
CA LEU A 517 -37.38 -19.26 13.97
C LEU A 517 -36.33 -20.21 14.52
N ASP A 518 -36.62 -21.51 14.55
CA ASP A 518 -35.68 -22.54 15.01
C ASP A 518 -34.45 -22.63 14.09
N ALA A 519 -34.64 -22.62 12.76
CA ALA A 519 -33.53 -22.58 11.81
C ALA A 519 -32.64 -21.31 11.96
N ALA A 520 -33.24 -20.16 12.26
CA ALA A 520 -32.53 -18.92 12.54
C ALA A 520 -31.76 -18.98 13.88
N ASN A 521 -32.38 -19.50 14.94
CA ASN A 521 -31.74 -19.74 16.23
C ASN A 521 -30.53 -20.67 16.10
N ASP A 522 -30.67 -21.73 15.29
CA ASP A 522 -29.61 -22.71 15.03
C ASP A 522 -28.43 -22.10 14.25
N LEU A 523 -28.70 -21.18 13.31
CA LEU A 523 -27.68 -20.37 12.64
C LEU A 523 -26.99 -19.39 13.61
N ILE A 524 -27.74 -18.71 14.47
CA ILE A 524 -27.22 -17.80 15.50
C ILE A 524 -26.33 -18.56 16.50
N GLY A 525 -26.70 -19.78 16.90
CA GLY A 525 -25.88 -20.65 17.74
C GLY A 525 -24.53 -21.00 17.09
N LYS A 526 -24.55 -21.36 15.80
CA LYS A 526 -23.34 -21.61 15.00
C LYS A 526 -22.46 -20.36 14.87
N GLN A 527 -23.07 -19.18 14.67
CA GLN A 527 -22.36 -17.89 14.61
C GLN A 527 -21.74 -17.51 15.96
N LYS A 528 -22.47 -17.60 17.08
CA LYS A 528 -21.93 -17.37 18.44
C LYS A 528 -20.73 -18.29 18.73
N THR A 529 -20.83 -19.56 18.34
CA THR A 529 -19.74 -20.55 18.47
C THR A 529 -18.54 -20.27 17.56
N ARG A 530 -18.71 -19.50 16.47
CA ARG A 530 -17.62 -18.98 15.64
C ARG A 530 -16.99 -17.73 16.25
N ILE A 531 -17.80 -16.80 16.76
CA ILE A 531 -17.36 -15.56 17.42
C ILE A 531 -16.50 -15.90 18.64
N ALA A 532 -16.97 -16.75 19.56
CA ALA A 532 -16.21 -17.15 20.74
C ALA A 532 -14.83 -17.77 20.41
N ARG A 533 -14.71 -18.51 19.30
CA ARG A 533 -13.43 -19.05 18.82
C ARG A 533 -12.49 -17.97 18.26
N LEU A 534 -13.05 -16.92 17.65
CA LEU A 534 -12.28 -15.75 17.22
C LEU A 534 -11.83 -14.89 18.42
N GLU A 535 -12.69 -14.69 19.42
CA GLU A 535 -12.36 -13.96 20.66
C GLU A 535 -11.26 -14.63 21.50
N VAL A 536 -11.18 -15.96 21.50
CA VAL A 536 -10.03 -16.69 22.07
C VAL A 536 -8.77 -16.43 21.24
N LYS A 537 -8.85 -16.55 19.91
CA LYS A 537 -7.71 -16.31 19.01
C LYS A 537 -7.18 -14.87 19.08
N VAL A 538 -8.05 -13.87 19.24
CA VAL A 538 -7.67 -12.47 19.46
C VAL A 538 -6.89 -12.34 20.77
N ARG A 539 -7.43 -12.86 21.89
CA ARG A 539 -6.74 -12.84 23.19
C ARG A 539 -5.40 -13.57 23.22
N ASP A 540 -5.20 -14.59 22.39
CA ASP A 540 -3.91 -15.27 22.27
C ASP A 540 -2.92 -14.49 21.38
N LEU A 541 -3.40 -13.75 20.38
CA LEU A 541 -2.58 -12.81 19.59
C LEU A 541 -2.17 -11.56 20.40
N GLU A 542 -3.06 -11.05 21.26
CA GLU A 542 -2.78 -9.96 22.19
C GLU A 542 -1.64 -10.35 23.16
N LYS A 543 -1.70 -11.55 23.76
CA LYS A 543 -0.63 -12.09 24.62
C LYS A 543 0.72 -12.21 23.89
N GLU A 544 0.76 -12.73 22.66
CA GLU A 544 2.02 -12.82 21.91
C GLU A 544 2.51 -11.41 21.53
N LEU A 545 1.63 -10.44 21.23
CA LEU A 545 2.02 -9.06 20.99
C LEU A 545 2.67 -8.42 22.22
N ASP A 546 2.14 -8.65 23.42
CA ASP A 546 2.75 -8.19 24.67
C ASP A 546 4.10 -8.89 24.94
N VAL A 547 4.19 -10.20 24.76
CA VAL A 547 5.46 -10.95 24.85
C VAL A 547 6.49 -10.41 23.83
N GLN A 548 6.08 -10.04 22.62
CA GLN A 548 6.95 -9.41 21.62
C GLN A 548 7.35 -7.98 22.01
N ASN A 549 6.44 -7.21 22.60
CA ASN A 549 6.75 -5.88 23.13
C ASN A 549 7.73 -5.95 24.30
N ASP A 550 7.60 -6.92 25.20
CA ASP A 550 8.54 -7.11 26.30
C ASP A 550 9.88 -7.71 25.86
N ARG A 551 9.90 -8.56 24.82
CA ARG A 551 11.14 -8.95 24.10
C ARG A 551 11.85 -7.71 23.53
N LYS A 552 11.11 -6.78 22.88
CA LYS A 552 11.66 -5.51 22.38
C LYS A 552 12.19 -4.63 23.51
N LYS A 553 11.42 -4.37 24.58
CA LYS A 553 11.85 -3.61 25.77
C LYS A 553 13.06 -4.25 26.48
N ARG A 554 13.19 -5.58 26.45
CA ARG A 554 14.37 -6.29 26.98
C ARG A 554 15.58 -6.09 26.07
N SER A 555 15.43 -6.26 24.76
CA SER A 555 16.50 -6.05 23.78
C SER A 555 16.98 -4.60 23.75
N GLN A 556 16.07 -3.63 23.85
CA GLN A 556 16.39 -2.21 23.98
C GLN A 556 17.24 -1.95 25.23
N ARG A 557 16.82 -2.40 26.41
CA ARG A 557 17.60 -2.26 27.66
C ARG A 557 18.98 -2.91 27.59
N ILE A 558 19.11 -4.06 26.91
CA ILE A 558 20.41 -4.70 26.67
C ILE A 558 21.29 -3.84 25.76
N ASN A 559 20.75 -3.25 24.69
CA ASN A 559 21.49 -2.36 23.81
C ASN A 559 21.88 -1.05 24.51
N GLU A 560 21.00 -0.47 25.32
CA GLU A 560 21.27 0.72 26.14
C GLU A 560 22.39 0.45 27.15
N TYR A 561 22.34 -0.69 27.86
CA TYR A 561 23.40 -1.13 28.78
C TYR A 561 24.73 -1.38 28.05
N THR A 562 24.70 -2.02 26.88
CA THR A 562 25.90 -2.26 26.05
C THR A 562 26.52 -0.95 25.56
N ASN A 563 25.69 0.01 25.14
CA ASN A 563 26.12 1.35 24.72
C ASN A 563 26.63 2.20 25.90
N ALA A 564 26.15 1.97 27.11
CA ALA A 564 26.67 2.59 28.33
C ALA A 564 28.07 2.04 28.67
N LEU A 565 28.26 0.72 28.69
CA LEU A 565 29.60 0.11 28.87
C LEU A 565 30.59 0.57 27.78
N GLY A 566 30.13 0.71 26.54
CA GLY A 566 30.93 1.18 25.40
C GLY A 566 31.50 2.60 25.53
N ARG A 567 31.16 3.35 26.59
CA ARG A 567 31.71 4.68 26.89
C ARG A 567 32.73 4.70 28.05
N THR A 568 33.04 3.55 28.65
CA THR A 568 33.98 3.42 29.78
C THR A 568 35.10 2.42 29.49
N PRO A 569 36.35 2.87 29.21
CA PRO A 569 37.48 1.99 28.94
C PRO A 569 38.13 1.51 30.26
N LEU A 570 37.56 0.48 30.89
CA LEU A 570 38.22 -0.19 32.03
C LEU A 570 38.27 -1.71 31.88
N THR A 571 39.47 -2.24 32.14
CA THR A 571 39.78 -3.66 32.27
C THR A 571 39.20 -4.23 33.57
N GLY A 572 38.41 -5.30 33.50
CA GLY A 572 37.93 -6.01 34.68
C GLY A 572 37.19 -7.30 34.35
N SER A 573 37.55 -8.39 35.02
CA SER A 573 36.85 -9.68 34.92
C SER A 573 35.84 -9.82 36.07
N ILE A 574 34.60 -10.19 35.76
CA ILE A 574 33.57 -10.80 36.61
C ILE A 574 32.50 -11.32 35.61
N SER A 575 32.15 -12.60 35.46
CA SER A 575 31.89 -13.73 36.38
C SER A 575 30.48 -13.74 37.01
N SER A 576 29.56 -14.45 36.36
CA SER A 576 28.41 -15.17 36.95
C SER A 576 27.45 -14.41 37.87
N PHE A 577 26.24 -14.10 37.37
CA PHE A 577 25.01 -14.20 38.16
C PHE A 577 23.83 -14.67 37.30
N SER A 578 23.21 -15.77 37.70
CA SER A 578 21.88 -16.19 37.24
C SER A 578 20.80 -15.48 38.06
N PHE A 579 19.56 -15.42 37.54
CA PHE A 579 18.40 -14.98 38.33
C PHE A 579 17.28 -16.02 38.19
N ASP A 580 16.82 -16.53 39.33
CA ASP A 580 15.82 -17.61 39.39
C ASP A 580 14.40 -17.13 39.14
N ASN A 581 13.56 -18.06 38.71
CA ASN A 581 12.14 -17.87 38.46
C ASN A 581 11.32 -18.50 39.61
N GLN A 582 10.52 -17.71 40.32
CA GLN A 582 9.65 -18.22 41.40
C GLN A 582 8.21 -17.70 41.32
N SER A 583 7.28 -18.66 41.42
CA SER A 583 5.99 -18.58 42.14
C SER A 583 4.86 -17.69 41.55
N GLN A 584 3.58 -18.01 41.75
CA GLN A 584 2.90 -19.26 42.18
C GLN A 584 1.43 -19.23 41.69
N LEU A 585 0.70 -20.33 41.82
CA LEU A 585 -0.74 -20.44 41.54
C LEU A 585 -1.61 -20.10 42.76
N SER A 586 -2.80 -19.53 42.52
CA SER A 586 -4.02 -19.66 43.35
C SER A 586 -5.20 -18.89 42.71
N SER A 587 -6.49 -19.26 42.86
CA SER A 587 -7.10 -20.53 43.29
C SER A 587 -8.59 -20.61 42.87
N VAL A 588 -9.18 -21.79 43.00
CA VAL A 588 -10.55 -22.18 42.58
C VAL A 588 -11.65 -21.72 43.56
N ASN A 589 -12.92 -21.72 43.11
CA ASN A 589 -14.22 -21.82 43.83
C ASN A 589 -15.19 -20.64 43.56
N SER A 590 -16.53 -20.77 43.56
CA SER A 590 -17.41 -21.94 43.80
C SER A 590 -18.70 -21.88 42.94
N LEU A 591 -19.54 -22.92 43.02
CA LEU A 591 -20.84 -23.08 42.33
C LEU A 591 -22.02 -22.87 43.30
N THR A 592 -23.06 -22.13 42.90
CA THR A 592 -24.45 -22.32 43.39
C THR A 592 -25.49 -21.72 42.42
N SER A 593 -26.79 -21.92 42.67
CA SER A 593 -27.89 -21.65 41.73
C SER A 593 -29.16 -21.16 42.46
N LEU A 594 -30.15 -20.66 41.70
CA LEU A 594 -31.55 -20.31 42.07
C LEU A 594 -31.91 -18.86 42.47
N THR A 595 -31.64 -17.87 41.62
CA THR A 595 -32.61 -16.76 41.35
C THR A 595 -32.62 -16.46 39.85
N ALA A 596 -33.76 -16.64 39.16
CA ALA A 596 -33.79 -16.65 37.68
C ALA A 596 -34.25 -15.33 37.02
N ALA A 597 -34.47 -14.27 37.79
CA ALA A 597 -35.01 -12.98 37.30
C ALA A 597 -34.07 -11.79 37.57
N GLU A 598 -33.59 -11.62 38.80
CA GLU A 598 -32.66 -10.55 39.18
C GLU A 598 -31.32 -10.54 38.42
N PRO A 599 -30.57 -11.65 38.27
CA PRO A 599 -29.28 -11.59 37.58
C PRO A 599 -29.42 -11.18 36.12
N LYS A 600 -30.58 -11.40 35.47
CA LYS A 600 -30.81 -10.91 34.10
C LYS A 600 -31.02 -9.39 34.06
N ILE A 601 -31.53 -8.78 35.12
CA ILE A 601 -31.63 -7.32 35.25
C ILE A 601 -30.24 -6.74 35.56
N GLU A 602 -29.50 -7.37 36.47
CA GLU A 602 -28.16 -6.93 36.84
C GLU A 602 -27.15 -7.11 35.69
N ASP A 603 -27.24 -8.19 34.91
CA ASP A 603 -26.45 -8.40 33.68
C ASP A 603 -26.77 -7.34 32.61
N MET A 604 -28.04 -6.95 32.44
CA MET A 604 -28.41 -5.86 31.53
C MET A 604 -27.93 -4.50 32.04
N LYS A 605 -27.95 -4.27 33.36
CA LYS A 605 -27.42 -3.07 34.00
C LYS A 605 -25.90 -2.98 33.85
N ASN A 606 -25.17 -4.08 34.08
CA ASN A 606 -23.72 -4.17 33.88
C ASN A 606 -23.35 -3.99 32.39
N GLN A 607 -24.15 -4.52 31.46
CA GLN A 607 -23.97 -4.28 30.02
C GLN A 607 -24.27 -2.82 29.62
N LEU A 608 -25.26 -2.18 30.24
CA LEU A 608 -25.57 -0.76 30.04
C LEU A 608 -24.46 0.14 30.61
N GLU A 609 -23.93 -0.20 31.78
CA GLU A 609 -22.82 0.50 32.44
C GLU A 609 -21.54 0.39 31.59
N LEU A 610 -21.17 -0.82 31.16
CA LEU A 610 -20.03 -1.05 30.25
C LEU A 610 -20.24 -0.36 28.88
N ALA A 611 -21.48 -0.26 28.39
CA ALA A 611 -21.80 0.50 27.18
C ALA A 611 -21.63 2.01 27.41
N ASN A 612 -22.03 2.55 28.57
CA ASN A 612 -21.87 3.95 28.94
C ASN A 612 -20.39 4.32 29.17
N GLU A 613 -19.60 3.46 29.82
CA GLU A 613 -18.14 3.62 29.93
C GLU A 613 -17.50 3.64 28.54
N LYS A 614 -17.88 2.71 27.66
CA LYS A 614 -17.39 2.65 26.28
C LYS A 614 -17.79 3.87 25.46
N ILE A 615 -18.99 4.41 25.63
CA ILE A 615 -19.42 5.67 25.01
C ILE A 615 -18.57 6.83 25.55
N THR A 616 -18.40 6.92 26.87
CA THR A 616 -17.58 7.97 27.53
C THR A 616 -16.15 7.97 27.01
N MET A 617 -15.48 6.81 27.01
CA MET A 617 -14.12 6.65 26.51
C MET A 617 -13.99 6.94 24.99
N LEU A 618 -15.02 6.64 24.20
CA LEU A 618 -15.04 7.01 22.78
C LEU A 618 -15.28 8.52 22.58
N SER A 619 -16.09 9.17 23.41
CA SER A 619 -16.28 10.62 23.44
C SER A 619 -15.01 11.36 23.86
N GLU A 620 -14.38 10.97 24.98
CA GLU A 620 -13.09 11.53 25.44
C GLU A 620 -12.00 11.38 24.37
N LYS A 621 -11.94 10.22 23.71
CA LYS A 621 -11.00 9.98 22.61
C LYS A 621 -11.31 10.82 21.38
N LEU A 622 -12.59 11.05 21.06
CA LEU A 622 -13.00 11.94 19.97
C LEU A 622 -12.65 13.41 20.29
N ASP A 623 -12.88 13.86 21.52
CA ASP A 623 -12.54 15.21 21.97
C ASP A 623 -11.03 15.44 21.99
N TYR A 624 -10.24 14.47 22.47
CA TYR A 624 -8.77 14.53 22.40
C TYR A 624 -8.28 14.65 20.96
N LEU A 625 -8.77 13.79 20.06
CA LEU A 625 -8.35 13.77 18.65
C LEU A 625 -8.82 15.05 17.92
N THR A 626 -9.97 15.61 18.30
CA THR A 626 -10.45 16.90 17.78
C THR A 626 -9.65 18.08 18.35
N ALA A 627 -9.20 18.02 19.60
CA ALA A 627 -8.30 19.01 20.20
C ALA A 627 -6.91 19.00 19.53
N GLU A 628 -6.34 17.81 19.30
CA GLU A 628 -5.10 17.61 18.55
C GLU A 628 -5.22 18.22 17.14
N LYS A 629 -6.30 17.92 16.41
CA LYS A 629 -6.49 18.47 15.05
C LYS A 629 -6.74 19.99 15.02
N ARG A 630 -7.27 20.59 16.10
CA ARG A 630 -7.29 22.06 16.25
C ARG A 630 -5.90 22.62 16.54
N ALA A 631 -5.07 21.92 17.31
CA ALA A 631 -3.68 22.33 17.58
C ALA A 631 -2.83 22.25 16.30
N ASP A 632 -2.94 21.18 15.52
CA ASP A 632 -2.31 21.03 14.19
C ASP A 632 -2.67 22.20 13.27
N ALA A 633 -3.97 22.51 13.15
CA ALA A 633 -4.47 23.59 12.30
C ALA A 633 -3.93 24.97 12.74
N LYS A 634 -3.91 25.24 14.06
CA LYS A 634 -3.36 26.48 14.61
C LYS A 634 -1.85 26.60 14.38
N PHE A 635 -1.09 25.51 14.56
CA PHE A 635 0.34 25.48 14.28
C PHE A 635 0.65 25.71 12.79
N PHE A 636 -0.18 25.18 11.89
CA PHE A 636 -0.09 25.44 10.46
C PHE A 636 -0.39 26.91 10.10
N GLU A 637 -1.42 27.50 10.71
CA GLU A 637 -1.74 28.93 10.57
C GLU A 637 -0.60 29.82 11.10
N GLU A 638 -0.02 29.49 12.25
CA GLU A 638 1.12 30.22 12.82
C GLU A 638 2.36 30.09 11.91
N THR A 639 2.65 28.90 11.39
CA THR A 639 3.74 28.66 10.44
C THR A 639 3.54 29.46 9.14
N MET A 640 2.31 29.53 8.63
CA MET A 640 1.97 30.30 7.44
C MET A 640 2.09 31.81 7.69
N ASN A 641 1.64 32.31 8.84
CA ASN A 641 1.77 33.72 9.21
C ASN A 641 3.23 34.13 9.46
N ASN A 642 4.04 33.28 10.10
CA ASN A 642 5.48 33.51 10.24
C ASN A 642 6.18 33.54 8.88
N SER A 643 5.84 32.62 7.96
CA SER A 643 6.36 32.61 6.59
C SER A 643 5.99 33.90 5.83
N LYS A 644 4.74 34.33 5.96
CA LYS A 644 4.22 35.59 5.40
C LYS A 644 4.94 36.83 5.96
N ASN A 645 5.21 36.86 7.28
CA ASN A 645 5.93 37.96 7.91
C ASN A 645 7.38 38.02 7.41
N ILE A 646 8.10 36.88 7.36
CA ILE A 646 9.46 36.80 6.79
C ILE A 646 9.50 37.31 5.35
N ILE A 647 8.50 36.98 4.52
CA ILE A 647 8.38 37.49 3.14
C ILE A 647 8.15 39.01 3.13
N LEU A 648 7.26 39.53 3.97
CA LEU A 648 6.99 40.97 4.07
C LEU A 648 8.21 41.77 4.56
N ASP A 649 8.94 41.26 5.55
CA ASP A 649 10.15 41.90 6.08
C ASP A 649 11.32 41.81 5.09
N THR A 650 11.42 40.71 4.33
CA THR A 650 12.36 40.61 3.20
C THR A 650 12.06 41.65 2.11
N ILE A 651 10.78 41.87 1.78
CA ILE A 651 10.35 42.89 0.82
C ILE A 651 10.61 44.32 1.35
N ARG A 652 10.43 44.56 2.65
CA ARG A 652 10.73 45.84 3.31
C ARG A 652 12.23 46.13 3.33
N GLY A 653 13.05 45.22 3.84
CA GLY A 653 14.51 45.37 3.82
C GLY A 653 15.09 45.51 2.41
N SER A 654 14.46 44.91 1.40
CA SER A 654 14.82 45.11 -0.02
C SER A 654 14.49 46.51 -0.54
N ARG A 655 13.53 47.22 0.06
CA ARG A 655 13.22 48.63 -0.26
C ARG A 655 14.11 49.59 0.51
N ASP A 656 14.29 49.38 1.81
CA ASP A 656 15.14 50.24 2.65
C ASP A 656 16.61 50.22 2.18
N SER A 657 17.09 49.07 1.68
CA SER A 657 18.41 48.93 1.04
C SER A 657 18.48 49.42 -0.42
N SER A 658 17.34 49.77 -1.03
CA SER A 658 17.30 50.48 -2.32
C SER A 658 17.38 51.99 -2.13
N ASP A 659 16.66 52.58 -1.16
CA ASP A 659 16.77 54.00 -0.80
C ASP A 659 18.18 54.32 -0.26
N SER A 660 18.74 53.44 0.58
CA SER A 660 20.09 53.61 1.16
C SER A 660 21.21 53.64 0.12
N LYS A 661 20.97 53.19 -1.13
CA LYS A 661 21.97 53.17 -2.21
C LYS A 661 21.92 54.38 -3.14
N VAL A 662 21.00 55.32 -2.92
CA VAL A 662 20.92 56.57 -3.69
C VAL A 662 21.78 57.69 -3.06
N GLY A 663 22.24 57.52 -1.81
CA GLY A 663 22.96 58.54 -1.05
C GLY A 663 24.46 58.71 -1.34
N GLU A 664 25.16 57.65 -1.76
CA GLU A 664 26.63 57.67 -1.94
C GLU A 664 27.08 56.99 -3.24
N ILE A 665 27.21 57.78 -4.31
CA ILE A 665 28.27 57.69 -5.35
C ILE A 665 28.27 58.97 -6.19
N LEU A 666 29.45 59.60 -6.29
CA LEU A 666 29.79 60.82 -7.07
C LEU A 666 30.11 60.47 -8.56
N PRO A 667 30.50 61.40 -9.46
CA PRO A 667 30.74 62.85 -9.31
C PRO A 667 30.13 63.80 -10.39
N GLU A 668 30.06 65.08 -10.02
CA GLU A 668 30.60 66.25 -10.74
C GLU A 668 31.23 66.06 -12.15
N LEU A 669 30.73 66.80 -13.16
CA LEU A 669 31.57 67.34 -14.23
C LEU A 669 31.04 68.64 -14.89
N VAL A 670 31.64 69.76 -14.47
CA VAL A 670 32.10 70.93 -15.25
C VAL A 670 31.32 71.43 -16.50
N THR A 671 31.01 72.72 -16.42
CA THR A 671 30.52 73.68 -17.43
C THR A 671 31.19 73.70 -18.82
N ALA A 672 30.37 73.83 -19.88
CA ALA A 672 30.61 74.64 -21.09
C ALA A 672 29.24 74.99 -21.74
N SER A 673 28.90 76.27 -21.95
CA SER A 673 29.01 77.00 -23.23
C SER A 673 28.20 76.34 -24.36
N SER A 674 26.98 76.79 -24.66
CA SER A 674 26.63 77.96 -25.50
C SER A 674 26.66 77.65 -26.99
N ASP A 675 25.70 78.23 -27.71
CA ASP A 675 25.50 78.17 -29.17
C ASP A 675 25.00 76.79 -29.67
N GLY A 676 24.12 76.68 -30.66
CA GLY A 676 23.36 77.70 -31.38
C GLY A 676 22.69 77.12 -32.64
N VAL A 677 21.60 77.77 -33.11
CA VAL A 677 20.67 77.34 -34.18
C VAL A 677 19.66 76.28 -33.75
#